data_AF-A0A452VP23-F1
#
_entry.id   AF-A0A452VP23-F1
#
_cell.length_a   1.000
_cell.length_b   1.000
_cell.length_c   1.000
_cell.angle_alpha   90.00
_cell.angle_beta   90.00
_cell.angle_gamma   90.00
#
_symmetry.space_group_name_H-M   'P 1'
#
loop_
_entity.id
_entity.type
_entity.pdbx_description
1 polymer ?
#
loop_
_entity_poly.entity_id
_entity_poly.type
_entity_poly.pdbx_seq_one_letter_code
_entity_poly.pdbx_strand_id
1 'polypeptide(L)'
;MSAQGDCEFLVQRARELVQHDLWAAKACRLPARSLYPADFNIQYEMYTIERNAERTATAGRLLYDMFVNFPDQPVVWREISIITSALRNDSQDKQTQFLRSLFETLPGRVQCEMLLKVTEQCFNTLERSEMLLLLLRRFPETVVQHGVGLGEALLEAETIEEQESPVNCFRKLFVCDVLPLIINNHDVRLPANLLYKYLNKAAEFYINYVTRSTQIESQHQGAQEASDLMSPSKRSSQKYIIEGLTEKSSQIVDPWERLFKILNVVGMRCEWQMDKGRRSYGDILHRMKDLCRYMNNFDNEAHAKYKNQVVYSTMLVFFKNAFQYVNSIQPSLFQGPNAPSQVPLVLLEDVSNVYGDVEIDRNKHIHKKRKLAEGREKTMSSDDEDCSAKGRNRHIVVNKAELANSVEVLESFKLARESWELLYSLEFLDKEFTRICLAWKTDTWLWLRIFLTDMIIYQGQYKKAIASLHHLAALQGSLPQPQITGQGTLEHQRALIQLATCHFALGEYRVNSTPKLLELIGIQQPVFFDNNTCRGLLSTGSDLKLLPCTSKAIMPYCLRLMLACFKTWCCGESNLFLKAVNKICQQGNFQYENFFNYVTNIDMLEEFAYLRTQEGGKIHLELLPNQGMLIKHHTVTRGITKGVKEDFRLAMERQVSRCGENLMVVLHRFCVNEKILLLQTLA
;
A
#
# COMPACT_ATOMS: atom_id res chain seq x y z
N MET A 1 37.10 -16.11 67.70
CA MET A 1 36.01 -15.13 67.98
C MET A 1 36.51 -13.70 68.19
N SER A 2 37.82 -13.38 68.17
CA SER A 2 38.32 -11.99 68.28
C SER A 2 38.47 -11.26 66.93
N ALA A 3 38.80 -11.97 65.85
CA ALA A 3 39.08 -11.38 64.54
C ALA A 3 37.87 -10.69 63.87
N GLN A 4 36.64 -11.08 64.24
CA GLN A 4 35.41 -10.53 63.63
C GLN A 4 35.07 -9.14 64.19
N GLY A 5 35.33 -8.89 65.48
CA GLY A 5 35.13 -7.59 66.11
C GLY A 5 36.16 -6.54 65.69
N ASP A 6 37.41 -6.95 65.47
CA ASP A 6 38.47 -6.06 64.96
C ASP A 6 38.20 -5.66 63.49
N CYS A 7 37.60 -6.56 62.70
CA CYS A 7 37.17 -6.31 61.33
C CYS A 7 36.04 -5.26 61.26
N GLU A 8 34.97 -5.45 62.04
CA GLU A 8 33.85 -4.50 62.11
C GLU A 8 34.29 -3.11 62.60
N PHE A 9 35.22 -3.05 63.56
CA PHE A 9 35.79 -1.80 64.07
C PHE A 9 36.56 -1.02 63.00
N LEU A 10 37.40 -1.69 62.21
CA LEU A 10 38.16 -1.05 61.12
C LEU A 10 37.23 -0.54 60.00
N VAL A 11 36.17 -1.29 59.68
CA VAL A 11 35.16 -0.89 58.69
C VAL A 11 34.34 0.31 59.19
N GLN A 12 33.88 0.28 60.44
CA GLN A 12 33.10 1.37 61.05
C GLN A 12 33.93 2.67 61.15
N ARG A 13 35.20 2.56 61.57
CA ARG A 13 36.13 3.69 61.63
C ARG A 13 36.47 4.24 60.24
N ALA A 14 36.58 3.37 59.23
CA ALA A 14 36.78 3.80 57.85
C ALA A 14 35.57 4.58 57.31
N ARG A 15 34.32 4.20 57.68
CA ARG A 15 33.07 4.88 57.30
C ARG A 15 32.96 6.29 57.90
N GLU A 16 33.27 6.45 59.18
CA GLU A 16 33.25 7.74 59.87
C GLU A 16 34.27 8.73 59.27
N LEU A 17 35.43 8.23 58.85
CA LEU A 17 36.49 9.05 58.25
C LEU A 17 36.22 9.43 56.79
N VAL A 18 35.32 8.76 56.06
CA VAL A 18 35.00 9.10 54.65
C VAL A 18 34.46 10.52 54.51
N GLN A 19 33.71 11.00 55.51
CA GLN A 19 33.07 12.32 55.48
C GLN A 19 34.04 13.47 55.80
N HIS A 20 35.20 13.17 56.40
CA HIS A 20 36.15 14.17 56.91
C HIS A 20 37.52 14.13 56.22
N ASP A 21 38.07 12.94 55.94
CA ASP A 21 39.37 12.78 55.27
C ASP A 21 39.46 11.44 54.49
N LEU A 22 39.43 11.57 53.16
CA LEU A 22 39.48 10.44 52.24
C LEU A 22 40.82 9.67 52.28
N TRP A 23 41.92 10.31 52.68
CA TRP A 23 43.26 9.71 52.75
C TRP A 23 43.46 8.95 54.05
N ALA A 24 43.03 9.50 55.19
CA ALA A 24 42.99 8.77 56.45
C ALA A 24 42.10 7.52 56.36
N ALA A 25 40.96 7.65 55.69
CA ALA A 25 40.08 6.51 55.46
C ALA A 25 40.72 5.44 54.57
N LYS A 26 41.55 5.81 53.57
CA LYS A 26 42.35 4.84 52.78
C LYS A 26 43.46 4.17 53.60
N ALA A 27 44.13 4.92 54.47
CA ALA A 27 45.20 4.39 55.33
C ALA A 27 44.69 3.34 56.33
N CYS A 28 43.47 3.49 56.86
CA CYS A 28 42.82 2.46 57.69
C CYS A 28 42.40 1.20 56.90
N ARG A 29 42.17 1.33 55.58
CA ARG A 29 41.69 0.23 54.72
C ARG A 29 42.79 -0.68 54.20
N LEU A 30 44.00 -0.16 53.93
CA LEU A 30 45.13 -0.95 53.45
C LEU A 30 45.51 -2.09 54.43
N PRO A 31 45.56 -1.86 55.76
CA PRO A 31 45.71 -2.93 56.76
C PRO A 31 44.55 -3.93 56.74
N ALA A 32 43.30 -3.45 56.70
CA ALA A 32 42.12 -4.33 56.69
C ALA A 32 42.10 -5.27 55.48
N ARG A 33 42.43 -4.76 54.27
CA ARG A 33 42.56 -5.57 53.04
C ARG A 33 43.72 -6.56 53.10
N SER A 34 44.82 -6.19 53.75
CA SER A 34 46.01 -7.06 53.87
C SER A 34 45.81 -8.16 54.91
N LEU A 35 45.04 -7.88 55.97
CA LEU A 35 44.75 -8.81 57.06
C LEU A 35 43.60 -9.78 56.72
N TYR A 36 42.60 -9.32 55.98
CA TYR A 36 41.41 -10.10 55.65
C TYR A 36 41.04 -10.00 54.15
N PRO A 37 41.90 -10.49 53.24
CA PRO A 37 41.67 -10.42 51.80
C PRO A 37 40.47 -11.25 51.33
N ALA A 38 39.98 -12.20 52.13
CA ALA A 38 38.85 -13.07 51.80
C ALA A 38 37.52 -12.63 52.45
N ASP A 39 37.47 -11.48 53.14
CA ASP A 39 36.23 -10.98 53.73
C ASP A 39 35.45 -10.10 52.73
N PHE A 40 34.25 -10.54 52.38
CA PHE A 40 33.35 -9.85 51.45
C PHE A 40 32.97 -8.43 51.95
N ASN A 41 32.73 -8.25 53.24
CA ASN A 41 32.23 -6.99 53.79
C ASN A 41 33.26 -5.87 53.63
N ILE A 42 34.55 -6.17 53.86
CA ILE A 42 35.63 -5.20 53.67
C ILE A 42 35.75 -4.83 52.18
N GLN A 43 35.72 -5.81 51.28
CA GLN A 43 35.84 -5.55 49.84
C GLN A 43 34.68 -4.72 49.30
N TYR A 44 33.45 -5.03 49.73
CA TYR A 44 32.25 -4.32 49.33
C TYR A 44 32.20 -2.88 49.84
N GLU A 45 32.64 -2.64 51.08
CA GLU A 45 32.76 -1.29 51.64
C GLU A 45 33.83 -0.47 50.92
N MET A 46 34.98 -1.09 50.61
CA MET A 46 36.02 -0.44 49.80
C MET A 46 35.49 -0.06 48.41
N TYR A 47 34.72 -0.94 47.77
CA TYR A 47 34.07 -0.66 46.49
C TYR A 47 33.08 0.50 46.60
N THR A 48 32.20 0.48 47.60
CA THR A 48 31.15 1.49 47.78
C THR A 48 31.74 2.88 47.94
N ILE A 49 32.85 3.01 48.68
CA ILE A 49 33.50 4.30 48.89
C ILE A 49 34.23 4.79 47.63
N GLU A 50 34.93 3.91 46.90
CA GLU A 50 35.59 4.29 45.65
C GLU A 50 34.56 4.59 44.53
N ARG A 51 33.40 3.91 44.54
CA ARG A 51 32.26 4.21 43.69
C ARG A 51 31.69 5.61 43.98
N ASN A 52 31.45 5.92 45.26
CA ASN A 52 30.93 7.23 45.68
C ASN A 52 31.95 8.36 45.44
N ALA A 53 33.25 8.03 45.35
CA ALA A 53 34.32 8.95 44.98
C ALA A 53 34.55 9.06 43.46
N GLU A 54 33.68 8.45 42.64
CA GLU A 54 33.69 8.46 41.17
C GLU A 54 35.03 7.98 40.55
N ARG A 55 35.76 7.08 41.22
CA ARG A 55 37.03 6.54 40.70
C ARG A 55 36.85 5.24 39.94
N THR A 56 36.83 5.33 38.62
CA THR A 56 36.53 4.20 37.72
C THR A 56 37.56 3.07 37.78
N ALA A 57 38.86 3.38 37.76
CA ALA A 57 39.91 2.37 37.71
C ALA A 57 40.05 1.53 39.01
N THR A 58 39.94 2.18 40.18
CA THR A 58 40.04 1.49 41.48
C THR A 58 38.76 0.75 41.80
N ALA A 59 37.59 1.35 41.55
CA ALA A 59 36.30 0.69 41.71
C ALA A 59 36.15 -0.51 40.77
N GLY A 60 36.63 -0.42 39.52
CA GLY A 60 36.59 -1.52 38.56
C GLY A 60 37.42 -2.72 38.98
N ARG A 61 38.64 -2.49 39.51
CA ARG A 61 39.47 -3.56 40.06
C ARG A 61 38.83 -4.23 41.28
N LEU A 62 38.20 -3.47 42.17
CA LEU A 62 37.49 -4.01 43.33
C LEU A 62 36.24 -4.80 42.89
N LEU A 63 35.52 -4.33 41.87
CA LEU A 63 34.40 -5.04 41.28
C LEU A 63 34.84 -6.37 40.64
N TYR A 64 35.98 -6.39 39.96
CA TYR A 64 36.60 -7.60 39.44
C TYR A 64 36.94 -8.59 40.58
N ASP A 65 37.64 -8.12 41.61
CA ASP A 65 38.02 -8.95 42.77
C ASP A 65 36.76 -9.54 43.44
N MET A 66 35.69 -8.76 43.57
CA MET A 66 34.42 -9.23 44.13
C MET A 66 33.71 -10.25 43.24
N PHE A 67 33.68 -10.03 41.93
CA PHE A 67 33.02 -10.94 40.98
C PHE A 67 33.70 -12.31 40.90
N VAL A 68 35.03 -12.35 40.93
CA VAL A 68 35.79 -13.61 40.85
C VAL A 68 35.77 -14.37 42.17
N ASN A 69 35.93 -13.68 43.30
CA ASN A 69 36.08 -14.33 44.59
C ASN A 69 34.75 -14.59 45.32
N PHE A 70 33.67 -13.85 45.00
CA PHE A 70 32.39 -13.93 45.71
C PHE A 70 31.17 -13.96 44.75
N PRO A 71 31.06 -14.95 43.85
CA PRO A 71 29.96 -15.02 42.89
C PRO A 71 28.60 -15.31 43.52
N ASP A 72 28.55 -15.88 44.74
CA ASP A 72 27.29 -16.26 45.40
C ASP A 72 26.60 -15.10 46.14
N GLN A 73 27.24 -13.92 46.22
CA GLN A 73 26.73 -12.80 46.99
C GLN A 73 25.68 -11.99 46.21
N PRO A 74 24.45 -11.83 46.71
CA PRO A 74 23.35 -11.16 45.97
C PRO A 74 23.60 -9.66 45.77
N VAL A 75 24.39 -9.05 46.65
CA VAL A 75 24.73 -7.63 46.58
C VAL A 75 25.62 -7.34 45.37
N VAL A 76 26.51 -8.26 45.01
CA VAL A 76 27.31 -8.14 43.78
C VAL A 76 26.37 -8.13 42.59
N TRP A 77 25.48 -9.11 42.45
CA TRP A 77 24.51 -9.19 41.35
C TRP A 77 23.61 -7.96 41.23
N ARG A 78 23.24 -7.33 42.34
CA ARG A 78 22.50 -6.06 42.31
C ARG A 78 23.32 -4.95 41.64
N GLU A 79 24.60 -4.83 41.97
CA GLU A 79 25.50 -3.87 41.32
C GLU A 79 25.70 -4.19 39.84
N ILE A 80 25.86 -5.47 39.49
CA ILE A 80 25.95 -5.91 38.09
C ILE A 80 24.69 -5.53 37.31
N SER A 81 23.50 -5.71 37.89
CA SER A 81 22.22 -5.34 37.27
C SER A 81 22.10 -3.82 37.06
N ILE A 82 22.58 -3.01 38.00
CA ILE A 82 22.62 -1.54 37.86
C ILE A 82 23.59 -1.13 36.73
N ILE A 83 24.79 -1.73 36.67
CA ILE A 83 25.75 -1.47 35.59
C ILE A 83 25.16 -1.87 34.24
N THR A 84 24.52 -3.04 34.20
CA THR A 84 23.96 -3.61 32.98
C THR A 84 22.75 -2.82 32.47
N SER A 85 21.89 -2.34 33.35
CA SER A 85 20.79 -1.44 32.98
C SER A 85 21.31 -0.09 32.44
N ALA A 86 22.39 0.44 33.02
CA ALA A 86 23.07 1.63 32.50
C ALA A 86 23.75 1.39 31.12
N LEU A 87 24.16 0.16 30.82
CA LEU A 87 24.65 -0.21 29.48
C LEU A 87 23.52 -0.28 28.44
N ARG A 88 22.29 -0.62 28.84
CA ARG A 88 21.10 -0.67 27.97
C ARG A 88 20.47 0.70 27.71
N ASN A 89 20.53 1.60 28.69
CA ASN A 89 19.93 2.94 28.59
C ASN A 89 20.83 3.92 27.85
N ASP A 90 20.32 4.62 26.85
CA ASP A 90 21.03 5.67 26.09
C ASP A 90 21.08 7.04 26.81
N SER A 91 20.85 7.08 28.13
CA SER A 91 20.87 8.34 28.86
C SER A 91 22.31 8.88 29.00
N GLN A 92 22.46 10.20 28.83
CA GLN A 92 23.73 10.91 28.99
C GLN A 92 23.97 11.38 30.44
N ASP A 93 23.29 10.75 31.39
CA ASP A 93 23.39 11.10 32.80
C ASP A 93 24.81 10.80 33.29
N LYS A 94 25.34 11.68 34.15
CA LYS A 94 26.69 11.52 34.72
C LYS A 94 26.89 10.14 35.37
N GLN A 95 25.86 9.63 36.02
CA GLN A 95 25.87 8.30 36.64
C GLN A 95 25.93 7.17 35.60
N THR A 96 25.15 7.25 34.51
CA THR A 96 25.19 6.26 33.43
C THR A 96 26.55 6.24 32.74
N GLN A 97 27.16 7.41 32.50
CA GLN A 97 28.51 7.52 31.95
C GLN A 97 29.57 6.94 32.89
N PHE A 98 29.46 7.21 34.19
CA PHE A 98 30.32 6.60 35.20
C PHE A 98 30.21 5.06 35.18
N LEU A 99 29.00 4.50 35.23
CA LEU A 99 28.79 3.05 35.23
C LEU A 99 29.30 2.38 33.94
N ARG A 100 29.14 3.03 32.78
CA ARG A 100 29.73 2.58 31.51
C ARG A 100 31.24 2.55 31.60
N SER A 101 31.87 3.64 32.06
CA SER A 101 33.32 3.73 32.21
C SER A 101 33.89 2.75 33.24
N LEU A 102 33.13 2.44 34.30
CA LEU A 102 33.46 1.41 35.28
C LEU A 102 33.51 0.03 34.62
N PHE A 103 32.50 -0.30 33.80
CA PHE A 103 32.47 -1.57 33.07
C PHE A 103 33.64 -1.70 32.07
N GLU A 104 33.98 -0.62 31.34
CA GLU A 104 35.11 -0.63 30.38
C GLU A 104 36.47 -0.88 31.05
N THR A 105 36.62 -0.62 32.35
CA THR A 105 37.89 -0.88 33.06
C THR A 105 38.15 -2.35 33.35
N LEU A 106 37.13 -3.21 33.24
CA LEU A 106 37.23 -4.65 33.46
C LEU A 106 37.92 -5.33 32.27
N PRO A 107 38.67 -6.43 32.47
CA PRO A 107 39.21 -7.22 31.36
C PRO A 107 38.09 -7.76 30.44
N GLY A 108 38.29 -7.75 29.12
CA GLY A 108 37.26 -8.15 28.15
C GLY A 108 36.66 -9.55 28.38
N ARG A 109 37.47 -10.51 28.83
CA ARG A 109 36.98 -11.86 29.20
C ARG A 109 35.96 -11.82 30.34
N VAL A 110 36.20 -10.97 31.34
CA VAL A 110 35.33 -10.81 32.52
C VAL A 110 34.07 -10.07 32.14
N GLN A 111 34.17 -9.01 31.33
CA GLN A 111 33.02 -8.30 30.79
C GLN A 111 32.07 -9.25 30.07
N CYS A 112 32.61 -10.15 29.25
CA CYS A 112 31.84 -11.18 28.55
C CYS A 112 31.19 -12.18 29.53
N GLU A 113 31.95 -12.73 30.50
CA GLU A 113 31.43 -13.68 31.48
C GLU A 113 30.33 -13.06 32.37
N MET A 114 30.53 -11.81 32.78
CA MET A 114 29.57 -11.04 33.58
C MET A 114 28.26 -10.88 32.85
N LEU A 115 28.28 -10.46 31.58
CA LEU A 115 27.09 -10.30 30.76
C LEU A 115 26.38 -11.64 30.49
N LEU A 116 27.12 -12.72 30.23
CA LEU A 116 26.54 -14.06 30.04
C LEU A 116 25.75 -14.52 31.26
N LYS A 117 26.35 -14.42 32.46
CA LYS A 117 25.67 -14.83 33.70
C LYS A 117 24.44 -13.97 34.01
N VAL A 118 24.47 -12.68 33.69
CA VAL A 118 23.28 -11.83 33.82
C VAL A 118 22.17 -12.27 32.86
N THR A 119 22.51 -12.59 31.61
CA THR A 119 21.56 -13.13 30.64
C THR A 119 20.91 -14.44 31.12
N GLU A 120 21.67 -15.31 31.80
CA GLU A 120 21.14 -16.56 32.37
C GLU A 120 20.13 -16.33 33.49
N GLN A 121 20.27 -15.25 34.26
CA GLN A 121 19.39 -14.88 35.37
C GLN A 121 18.12 -14.11 34.92
N CYS A 122 18.04 -13.69 33.66
CA CYS A 122 16.85 -13.03 33.13
C CYS A 122 15.69 -14.02 32.95
N PHE A 123 14.56 -13.75 33.62
CA PHE A 123 13.33 -14.55 33.51
C PHE A 123 12.51 -14.22 32.27
N ASN A 124 12.51 -12.96 31.83
CA ASN A 124 11.76 -12.53 30.66
C ASN A 124 12.56 -12.81 29.37
N THR A 125 11.95 -13.50 28.42
CA THR A 125 12.54 -13.84 27.12
C THR A 125 13.02 -12.59 26.34
N LEU A 126 12.27 -11.50 26.41
CA LEU A 126 12.61 -10.25 25.73
C LEU A 126 13.84 -9.59 26.36
N GLU A 127 13.85 -9.44 27.69
CA GLU A 127 15.00 -8.87 28.41
C GLU A 127 16.26 -9.73 28.24
N ARG A 128 16.11 -11.05 28.31
CA ARG A 128 17.17 -12.01 28.03
C ARG A 128 17.73 -11.82 26.61
N SER A 129 16.86 -11.60 25.64
CA SER A 129 17.25 -11.41 24.23
C SER A 129 17.95 -10.08 23.99
N GLU A 130 17.49 -8.99 24.61
CA GLU A 130 18.15 -7.68 24.55
C GLU A 130 19.51 -7.69 25.23
N MET A 131 19.61 -8.39 26.36
CA MET A 131 20.86 -8.62 27.08
C MET A 131 21.87 -9.39 26.25
N LEU A 132 21.44 -10.47 25.62
CA LEU A 132 22.30 -11.25 24.75
C LEU A 132 22.69 -10.44 23.50
N LEU A 133 21.78 -9.65 22.93
CA LEU A 133 22.08 -8.74 21.82
C LEU A 133 23.15 -7.71 22.17
N LEU A 134 23.11 -7.13 23.38
CA LEU A 134 24.16 -6.22 23.86
C LEU A 134 25.53 -6.92 23.91
N LEU A 135 25.56 -8.16 24.37
CA LEU A 135 26.76 -9.00 24.40
C LEU A 135 27.29 -9.26 22.99
N LEU A 136 26.41 -9.64 22.04
CA LEU A 136 26.79 -9.92 20.65
C LEU A 136 27.36 -8.69 19.92
N ARG A 137 26.83 -7.49 20.22
CA ARG A 137 27.33 -6.23 19.64
C ARG A 137 28.71 -5.84 20.16
N ARG A 138 28.99 -6.11 21.44
CA ARG A 138 30.26 -5.77 22.10
C ARG A 138 31.37 -6.80 21.84
N PHE A 139 31.01 -8.08 21.75
CA PHE A 139 31.95 -9.18 21.56
C PHE A 139 31.59 -10.00 20.30
N PRO A 140 32.03 -9.60 19.10
CA PRO A 140 31.66 -10.29 17.86
C PRO A 140 32.03 -11.77 17.81
N GLU A 141 33.04 -12.19 18.59
CA GLU A 141 33.48 -13.59 18.70
C GLU A 141 32.37 -14.51 19.29
N THR A 142 31.50 -13.96 20.14
CA THR A 142 30.43 -14.72 20.79
C THR A 142 29.24 -14.97 19.87
N VAL A 143 29.16 -14.27 18.73
CA VAL A 143 28.11 -14.48 17.72
C VAL A 143 28.12 -15.91 17.19
N VAL A 144 29.31 -16.53 17.08
CA VAL A 144 29.46 -17.92 16.63
C VAL A 144 28.82 -18.90 17.62
N GLN A 145 28.87 -18.59 18.91
CA GLN A 145 28.38 -19.48 19.98
C GLN A 145 26.90 -19.24 20.29
N HIS A 146 26.48 -17.98 20.39
CA HIS A 146 25.16 -17.62 20.91
C HIS A 146 24.24 -16.96 19.87
N GLY A 147 24.76 -16.50 18.74
CA GLY A 147 23.98 -15.74 17.74
C GLY A 147 22.82 -16.53 17.15
N VAL A 148 23.10 -17.73 16.62
CA VAL A 148 22.08 -18.59 16.00
C VAL A 148 21.04 -19.06 17.04
N GLY A 149 21.51 -19.43 18.24
CA GLY A 149 20.63 -19.84 19.34
C GLY A 149 19.68 -18.73 19.78
N LEU A 150 20.16 -17.48 19.85
CA LEU A 150 19.31 -16.32 20.11
C LEU A 150 18.26 -16.12 19.01
N GLY A 151 18.67 -16.27 17.74
CA GLY A 151 17.77 -16.13 16.60
C GLY A 151 16.63 -17.15 16.60
N GLU A 152 16.93 -18.42 16.85
CA GLU A 152 15.88 -19.45 16.95
C GLU A 152 15.01 -19.25 18.19
N ALA A 153 15.60 -18.90 19.36
CA ALA A 153 14.82 -18.64 20.58
C ALA A 153 13.80 -17.50 20.41
N LEU A 154 14.15 -16.44 19.66
CA LEU A 154 13.22 -15.35 19.34
C LEU A 154 12.08 -15.81 18.43
N LEU A 155 12.34 -16.68 17.45
CA LEU A 155 11.32 -17.22 16.56
C LEU A 155 10.43 -18.27 17.25
N GLU A 156 10.99 -19.03 18.19
CA GLU A 156 10.24 -19.94 19.07
C GLU A 156 9.34 -19.15 20.02
N ALA A 157 9.85 -18.08 20.66
CA ALA A 157 9.06 -17.20 21.52
C ALA A 157 7.86 -16.59 20.78
N GLU A 158 8.07 -16.12 19.55
CA GLU A 158 7.00 -15.62 18.69
C GLU A 158 5.90 -16.68 18.44
N THR A 159 6.28 -17.95 18.35
CA THR A 159 5.35 -19.07 18.10
C THR A 159 4.60 -19.46 19.38
N ILE A 160 5.26 -19.41 20.53
CA ILE A 160 4.68 -19.73 21.85
C ILE A 160 3.69 -18.65 22.30
N GLU A 161 3.99 -17.38 22.03
CA GLU A 161 3.11 -16.25 22.39
C GLU A 161 1.97 -16.00 21.38
N GLU A 162 1.82 -16.88 20.36
CA GLU A 162 0.74 -16.84 19.37
C GLU A 162 0.46 -15.45 18.77
N GLN A 163 1.53 -14.69 18.47
CA GLN A 163 1.40 -13.32 17.95
C GLN A 163 0.60 -13.31 16.63
N GLU A 164 -0.51 -12.56 16.60
CA GLU A 164 -1.44 -12.55 15.46
C GLU A 164 -0.82 -11.99 14.16
N SER A 165 0.26 -11.21 14.28
CA SER A 165 0.87 -10.52 13.15
C SER A 165 2.39 -10.68 13.09
N PRO A 166 2.97 -10.79 11.87
CA PRO A 166 4.42 -10.93 11.70
C PRO A 166 5.21 -9.68 12.14
N VAL A 167 4.57 -8.53 12.34
CA VAL A 167 5.22 -7.31 12.83
C VAL A 167 5.05 -7.23 14.35
N ASN A 168 5.94 -7.91 15.06
CA ASN A 168 5.98 -7.97 16.52
C ASN A 168 7.39 -7.68 17.06
N CYS A 169 7.52 -7.58 18.38
CA CYS A 169 8.77 -7.22 19.06
C CYS A 169 9.88 -8.26 18.84
N PHE A 170 9.58 -9.55 18.92
CA PHE A 170 10.55 -10.64 18.71
C PHE A 170 11.07 -10.66 17.28
N ARG A 171 10.16 -10.61 16.30
CA ARG A 171 10.52 -10.61 14.88
C ARG A 171 11.33 -9.37 14.51
N LYS A 172 11.01 -8.21 15.09
CA LYS A 172 11.83 -7.00 14.89
C LYS A 172 13.23 -7.17 15.45
N LEU A 173 13.38 -7.58 16.71
CA LEU A 173 14.71 -7.81 17.32
C LEU A 173 15.51 -8.84 16.51
N PHE A 174 14.85 -9.92 16.08
CA PHE A 174 15.49 -10.91 15.24
C PHE A 174 15.94 -10.31 13.90
N VAL A 175 15.02 -9.74 13.11
CA VAL A 175 15.28 -9.32 11.72
C VAL A 175 16.15 -8.06 11.63
N CYS A 176 15.96 -7.09 12.53
CA CYS A 176 16.66 -5.81 12.47
C CYS A 176 17.99 -5.80 13.23
N ASP A 177 18.11 -6.58 14.31
CA ASP A 177 19.25 -6.47 15.21
C ASP A 177 20.11 -7.74 15.26
N VAL A 178 19.52 -8.92 15.37
CA VAL A 178 20.26 -10.19 15.51
C VAL A 178 20.71 -10.74 14.15
N LEU A 179 19.80 -10.83 13.18
CA LEU A 179 20.04 -11.43 11.87
C LEU A 179 21.21 -10.75 11.14
N PRO A 180 21.34 -9.40 11.09
CA PRO A 180 22.50 -8.74 10.50
C PRO A 180 23.83 -9.11 11.17
N LEU A 181 23.85 -9.38 12.48
CA LEU A 181 25.06 -9.81 13.18
C LEU A 181 25.46 -11.24 12.77
N ILE A 182 24.47 -12.12 12.62
CA ILE A 182 24.70 -13.52 12.23
C ILE A 182 25.20 -13.61 10.78
N ILE A 183 24.51 -12.98 9.83
CA ILE A 183 24.79 -13.18 8.39
C ILE A 183 26.07 -12.49 7.93
N ASN A 184 26.46 -11.37 8.58
CA ASN A 184 27.68 -10.64 8.24
C ASN A 184 28.94 -11.25 8.87
N ASN A 185 28.80 -12.15 9.85
CA ASN A 185 29.94 -12.81 10.47
C ASN A 185 30.36 -14.04 9.63
N HIS A 186 31.58 -14.01 9.10
CA HIS A 186 32.11 -15.06 8.22
C HIS A 186 32.41 -16.38 8.95
N ASP A 187 32.62 -16.34 10.27
CA ASP A 187 32.97 -17.51 11.07
C ASP A 187 31.75 -18.38 11.40
N VAL A 188 30.56 -17.78 11.38
CA VAL A 188 29.29 -18.51 11.58
C VAL A 188 29.00 -19.34 10.34
N ARG A 189 29.07 -20.68 10.39
CA ARG A 189 28.69 -21.52 9.24
C ARG A 189 27.19 -21.85 9.28
N LEU A 190 26.42 -21.25 8.36
CA LEU A 190 24.99 -21.50 8.23
C LEU A 190 24.68 -22.31 6.96
N PRO A 191 23.80 -23.33 7.03
CA PRO A 191 23.31 -24.02 5.85
C PRO A 191 22.40 -23.11 5.01
N ALA A 192 22.41 -23.28 3.69
CA ALA A 192 21.62 -22.46 2.76
C ALA A 192 20.11 -22.46 3.07
N ASN A 193 19.56 -23.61 3.49
CA ASN A 193 18.15 -23.73 3.86
C ASN A 193 17.76 -22.80 5.02
N LEU A 194 18.65 -22.63 5.99
CA LEU A 194 18.42 -21.75 7.13
C LEU A 194 18.52 -20.28 6.72
N LEU A 195 19.43 -19.94 5.81
CA LEU A 195 19.51 -18.60 5.21
C LEU A 195 18.24 -18.25 4.43
N TYR A 196 17.66 -19.21 3.69
CA TYR A 196 16.38 -19.01 3.00
C TYR A 196 15.21 -18.86 3.99
N LYS A 197 15.19 -19.63 5.09
CA LYS A 197 14.20 -19.46 6.18
C LYS A 197 14.27 -18.04 6.74
N TYR A 198 15.47 -17.55 7.06
CA TYR A 198 15.67 -16.21 7.61
C TYR A 198 15.32 -15.10 6.62
N LEU A 199 15.68 -15.26 5.34
CA LEU A 199 15.30 -14.31 4.30
C LEU A 199 13.78 -14.22 4.14
N ASN A 200 13.06 -15.35 4.16
CA ASN A 200 11.60 -15.37 4.13
C ASN A 200 11.00 -14.63 5.32
N LYS A 201 11.47 -14.93 6.54
CA LYS A 201 10.98 -14.30 7.77
C LYS A 201 11.27 -12.79 7.81
N ALA A 202 12.40 -12.36 7.24
CA ALA A 202 12.75 -10.95 7.08
C ALA A 202 11.88 -10.26 6.03
N ALA A 203 11.67 -10.88 4.87
CA ALA A 203 10.84 -10.33 3.80
C ALA A 203 9.39 -10.15 4.26
N GLU A 204 8.82 -11.18 4.89
CA GLU A 204 7.48 -11.13 5.50
C GLU A 204 7.34 -9.96 6.48
N PHE A 205 8.32 -9.81 7.40
CA PHE A 205 8.32 -8.73 8.39
C PHE A 205 8.39 -7.33 7.74
N TYR A 206 9.37 -7.09 6.88
CA TYR A 206 9.58 -5.76 6.29
C TYR A 206 8.45 -5.37 5.34
N ILE A 207 7.89 -6.29 4.56
CA ILE A 207 6.76 -6.02 3.67
C ILE A 207 5.54 -5.62 4.52
N ASN A 208 5.18 -6.42 5.52
CA ASN A 208 4.04 -6.11 6.39
C ASN A 208 4.26 -4.82 7.20
N TYR A 209 5.50 -4.53 7.64
CA TYR A 209 5.82 -3.28 8.34
C TYR A 209 5.56 -2.06 7.45
N VAL A 210 5.95 -2.12 6.17
CA VAL A 210 5.78 -1.02 5.21
C VAL A 210 4.32 -0.86 4.78
N THR A 211 3.59 -1.96 4.64
CA THR A 211 2.23 -1.97 4.08
C THR A 211 1.13 -1.81 5.13
N ARG A 212 1.47 -1.72 6.42
CA ARG A 212 0.50 -1.53 7.48
C ARG A 212 -0.15 -0.15 7.41
N SER A 213 -1.46 -0.13 7.51
CA SER A 213 -2.21 1.10 7.74
C SER A 213 -1.93 1.59 9.16
N THR A 214 -1.72 2.90 9.34
CA THR A 214 -1.71 3.51 10.67
C THR A 214 -3.15 3.57 11.19
N GLN A 215 -3.65 2.44 11.69
CA GLN A 215 -4.93 2.42 12.40
C GLN A 215 -4.73 2.94 13.83
N ILE A 216 -5.69 3.77 14.24
CA ILE A 216 -5.89 4.21 15.61
C ILE A 216 -6.38 2.99 16.39
N GLU A 217 -5.54 2.38 17.21
CA GLU A 217 -6.02 1.63 18.37
C GLU A 217 -6.48 2.64 19.42
N SER A 218 -7.69 3.17 19.24
CA SER A 218 -8.41 3.85 20.28
C SER A 218 -8.98 2.80 21.21
N GLN A 219 -8.24 2.45 22.25
CA GLN A 219 -8.80 2.02 23.52
C GLN A 219 -7.79 2.20 24.66
N HIS A 220 -8.13 3.13 25.56
CA HIS A 220 -7.55 3.41 26.88
C HIS A 220 -6.29 4.29 26.92
N GLN A 221 -6.47 5.61 27.06
CA GLN A 221 -6.21 6.32 28.32
C GLN A 221 -6.53 7.82 28.19
N GLY A 222 -6.87 8.43 29.33
CA GLY A 222 -7.64 9.65 29.45
C GLY A 222 -6.96 10.92 28.94
N ALA A 223 -7.81 11.92 28.76
CA ALA A 223 -7.46 13.29 28.45
C ALA A 223 -6.33 13.83 29.32
N GLN A 224 -5.33 14.44 28.69
CA GLN A 224 -4.66 15.63 29.23
C GLN A 224 -4.20 16.50 28.05
N GLU A 225 -4.78 17.70 28.02
CA GLU A 225 -4.42 18.79 27.12
C GLU A 225 -2.98 19.25 27.39
N ALA A 226 -2.19 19.41 26.33
CA ALA A 226 -1.07 20.33 26.35
C ALA A 226 -0.92 20.93 24.94
N SER A 227 -1.20 22.23 24.87
CA SER A 227 -0.90 23.11 23.76
C SER A 227 0.60 23.18 23.53
N ASP A 228 1.07 23.10 22.28
CA ASP A 228 2.25 23.86 21.88
C ASP A 228 2.28 24.16 20.37
N LEU A 229 2.65 25.40 20.09
CA LEU A 229 2.61 26.13 18.82
C LEU A 229 3.92 25.96 18.02
N MET A 230 3.78 25.90 16.68
CA MET A 230 4.77 26.25 15.61
C MET A 230 6.01 25.32 15.47
N SER A 231 6.49 24.83 14.32
CA SER A 231 6.47 25.26 12.90
C SER A 231 7.06 24.11 12.00
N PRO A 232 7.04 24.20 10.64
CA PRO A 232 7.03 23.04 9.74
C PRO A 232 8.43 22.64 9.22
N SER A 233 8.75 21.35 9.24
CA SER A 233 9.89 20.79 8.49
C SER A 233 9.60 19.35 8.07
N LYS A 234 9.75 19.11 6.76
CA LYS A 234 9.51 17.85 6.06
C LYS A 234 10.28 16.68 6.68
N ARG A 235 9.55 15.69 7.19
CA ARG A 235 9.85 14.24 7.15
C ARG A 235 8.62 13.52 7.71
N SER A 236 7.82 12.91 6.84
CA SER A 236 6.71 12.04 7.25
C SER A 236 7.28 10.72 7.78
N SER A 237 7.84 10.73 8.99
CA SER A 237 8.16 9.49 9.70
C SER A 237 6.85 8.88 10.19
N GLN A 238 6.51 7.70 9.65
CA GLN A 238 5.39 6.88 10.10
C GLN A 238 5.48 6.71 11.63
N LYS A 239 4.46 7.21 12.36
CA LYS A 239 4.34 7.02 13.82
C LYS A 239 3.67 5.68 14.07
N TYR A 240 4.45 4.61 14.07
CA TYR A 240 3.99 3.27 14.44
C TYR A 240 4.81 2.76 15.62
N ILE A 241 4.12 2.31 16.67
CA ILE A 241 4.72 1.72 17.87
C ILE A 241 4.38 0.23 17.84
N ILE A 242 5.40 -0.62 17.81
CA ILE A 242 5.24 -2.06 17.91
C ILE A 242 4.94 -2.37 19.37
N GLU A 243 3.93 -3.18 19.62
CA GLU A 243 3.57 -3.60 20.98
C GLU A 243 4.78 -4.22 21.70
N GLY A 244 4.99 -3.82 22.95
CA GLY A 244 6.15 -4.22 23.75
C GLY A 244 7.45 -3.44 23.47
N LEU A 245 7.43 -2.42 22.59
CA LEU A 245 8.61 -1.62 22.24
C LEU A 245 8.36 -0.11 22.41
N THR A 246 9.44 0.65 22.63
CA THR A 246 9.39 2.12 22.67
C THR A 246 9.19 2.71 21.28
N GLU A 247 8.72 3.96 21.18
CA GLU A 247 8.53 4.66 19.90
C GLU A 247 9.83 4.74 19.09
N LYS A 248 10.95 5.05 19.76
CA LYS A 248 12.27 5.13 19.13
C LYS A 248 12.73 3.78 18.60
N SER A 249 12.52 2.70 19.36
CA SER A 249 12.95 1.39 18.90
C SER A 249 12.04 0.88 17.78
N SER A 250 10.75 1.22 17.77
CA SER A 250 9.79 0.76 16.76
C SER A 250 10.01 1.32 15.35
N GLN A 251 10.76 2.42 15.22
CA GLN A 251 11.03 3.06 13.94
C GLN A 251 12.15 2.37 13.15
N ILE A 252 11.86 2.03 11.89
CA ILE A 252 12.82 1.44 10.96
C ILE A 252 13.09 2.44 9.82
N VAL A 253 14.33 2.90 9.74
CA VAL A 253 14.79 3.76 8.63
C VAL A 253 15.10 2.90 7.41
N ASP A 254 14.50 3.27 6.27
CA ASP A 254 14.68 2.64 4.94
C ASP A 254 14.49 1.11 4.92
N PRO A 255 13.30 0.60 5.25
CA PRO A 255 13.03 -0.84 5.40
C PRO A 255 13.34 -1.66 4.13
N TRP A 256 13.02 -1.14 2.94
CA TRP A 256 13.38 -1.80 1.68
C TRP A 256 14.88 -1.91 1.50
N GLU A 257 15.66 -0.86 1.81
CA GLU A 257 17.11 -0.91 1.66
C GLU A 257 17.74 -1.94 2.61
N ARG A 258 17.24 -2.04 3.84
CA ARG A 258 17.66 -3.08 4.80
C ARG A 258 17.34 -4.49 4.29
N LEU A 259 16.15 -4.71 3.74
CA LEU A 259 15.76 -6.00 3.18
C LEU A 259 16.64 -6.41 1.98
N PHE A 260 16.92 -5.49 1.05
CA PHE A 260 17.82 -5.76 -0.07
C PHE A 260 19.28 -5.96 0.36
N LYS A 261 19.73 -5.31 1.45
CA LYS A 261 21.05 -5.61 2.06
C LYS A 261 21.09 -7.05 2.59
N ILE A 262 20.04 -7.52 3.27
CA ILE A 262 19.94 -8.92 3.73
C ILE A 262 19.95 -9.87 2.54
N LEU A 263 19.17 -9.59 1.49
CA LEU A 263 19.16 -10.38 0.24
C LEU A 263 20.57 -10.50 -0.35
N ASN A 264 21.32 -9.40 -0.44
CA ASN A 264 22.67 -9.40 -1.00
C ASN A 264 23.63 -10.24 -0.18
N VAL A 265 23.60 -10.13 1.16
CA VAL A 265 24.46 -10.93 2.03
C VAL A 265 24.09 -12.41 1.94
N VAL A 266 22.80 -12.77 2.00
CA VAL A 266 22.33 -14.14 1.80
C VAL A 266 22.77 -14.68 0.44
N GLY A 267 22.65 -13.87 -0.62
CA GLY A 267 23.10 -14.25 -1.95
C GLY A 267 24.59 -14.54 -2.02
N MET A 268 25.43 -13.70 -1.40
CA MET A 268 26.87 -13.97 -1.29
C MET A 268 27.17 -15.27 -0.55
N ARG A 269 26.44 -15.55 0.54
CA ARG A 269 26.62 -16.75 1.38
C ARG A 269 26.10 -18.03 0.73
N CYS A 270 25.13 -17.91 -0.18
CA CYS A 270 24.59 -19.01 -0.99
C CYS A 270 25.27 -19.14 -2.37
N GLU A 271 26.39 -18.43 -2.59
CA GLU A 271 27.17 -18.45 -3.84
C GLU A 271 26.35 -18.04 -5.08
N TRP A 272 25.37 -17.16 -4.90
CA TRP A 272 24.60 -16.60 -6.00
C TRP A 272 25.48 -15.72 -6.89
N GLN A 273 25.17 -15.70 -8.19
CA GLN A 273 25.80 -14.76 -9.11
C GLN A 273 25.25 -13.36 -8.86
N MET A 274 25.82 -12.66 -7.87
CA MET A 274 25.50 -11.27 -7.53
C MET A 274 26.71 -10.40 -7.90
N ASP A 275 26.49 -9.35 -8.69
CA ASP A 275 27.60 -8.48 -9.10
C ASP A 275 27.75 -7.39 -8.07
N LYS A 276 29.00 -6.97 -7.86
CA LYS A 276 29.36 -5.97 -6.86
C LYS A 276 28.95 -4.57 -7.37
N GLY A 277 27.81 -4.05 -6.91
CA GLY A 277 27.39 -2.66 -7.19
C GLY A 277 25.94 -2.34 -6.80
N ARG A 278 25.63 -1.05 -6.59
CA ARG A 278 24.23 -0.59 -6.49
C ARG A 278 23.59 -0.67 -7.87
N ARG A 279 22.61 -1.56 -8.02
CA ARG A 279 21.84 -1.75 -9.25
C ARG A 279 20.48 -1.12 -9.13
N SER A 280 19.94 -0.65 -10.25
CA SER A 280 18.52 -0.35 -10.32
C SER A 280 17.71 -1.65 -10.20
N TYR A 281 16.46 -1.54 -9.77
CA TYR A 281 15.57 -2.71 -9.70
C TYR A 281 15.31 -3.31 -11.08
N GLY A 282 15.36 -2.48 -12.14
CA GLY A 282 15.30 -2.93 -13.53
C GLY A 282 16.49 -3.81 -13.92
N ASP A 283 17.71 -3.46 -13.50
CA ASP A 283 18.91 -4.26 -13.80
C ASP A 283 18.87 -5.62 -13.08
N ILE A 284 18.39 -5.63 -11.83
CA ILE A 284 18.19 -6.89 -11.08
C ILE A 284 17.23 -7.80 -11.84
N LEU A 285 16.07 -7.27 -12.26
CA LEU A 285 15.08 -8.03 -13.00
C LEU A 285 15.60 -8.51 -14.36
N HIS A 286 16.30 -7.66 -15.10
CA HIS A 286 16.88 -8.03 -16.39
C HIS A 286 17.85 -9.21 -16.25
N ARG A 287 18.72 -9.17 -15.24
CA ARG A 287 19.62 -10.28 -14.95
C ARG A 287 18.87 -11.55 -14.56
N MET A 288 17.81 -11.45 -13.75
CA MET A 288 17.02 -12.63 -13.39
C MET A 288 16.33 -13.25 -14.61
N LYS A 289 15.89 -12.43 -15.59
CA LYS A 289 15.38 -12.93 -16.87
C LYS A 289 16.45 -13.68 -17.66
N ASP A 290 17.67 -13.16 -17.71
CA ASP A 290 18.77 -13.84 -18.39
C ASP A 290 19.15 -15.14 -17.71
N LEU A 291 19.30 -15.14 -16.37
CA LEU A 291 19.53 -16.37 -15.61
C LEU A 291 18.44 -17.40 -15.88
N CYS A 292 17.17 -16.99 -15.83
CA CYS A 292 16.01 -17.85 -16.10
C CYS A 292 16.05 -18.50 -17.50
N ARG A 293 16.57 -17.81 -18.52
CA ARG A 293 16.70 -18.37 -19.89
C ARG A 293 17.70 -19.51 -19.97
N TYR A 294 18.76 -19.46 -19.18
CA TYR A 294 19.82 -20.48 -19.17
C TYR A 294 19.64 -21.54 -18.09
N MET A 295 18.59 -21.44 -17.25
CA MET A 295 18.37 -22.33 -16.10
C MET A 295 18.34 -23.83 -16.47
N ASN A 296 17.69 -24.18 -17.57
CA ASN A 296 17.55 -25.58 -18.00
C ASN A 296 18.88 -26.23 -18.42
N ASN A 297 19.96 -25.45 -18.56
CA ASN A 297 21.27 -25.93 -18.99
C ASN A 297 22.24 -26.22 -17.84
N PHE A 298 21.84 -25.98 -16.58
CA PHE A 298 22.70 -26.19 -15.41
C PHE A 298 22.49 -27.55 -14.76
N ASP A 299 23.56 -28.07 -14.12
CA ASP A 299 23.51 -29.29 -13.29
C ASP A 299 22.52 -29.14 -12.12
N ASN A 300 22.00 -30.26 -11.60
CA ASN A 300 20.93 -30.27 -10.58
C ASN A 300 21.23 -29.42 -9.32
N GLU A 301 22.47 -29.38 -8.85
CA GLU A 301 22.85 -28.59 -7.66
C GLU A 301 22.91 -27.08 -7.97
N ALA A 302 23.53 -26.71 -9.10
CA ALA A 302 23.58 -25.33 -9.58
C ALA A 302 22.18 -24.82 -9.93
N HIS A 303 21.35 -25.68 -10.53
CA HIS A 303 19.95 -25.41 -10.83
C HIS A 303 19.15 -25.04 -9.57
N ALA A 304 19.33 -25.76 -8.45
CA ALA A 304 18.67 -25.43 -7.19
C ALA A 304 19.13 -24.09 -6.60
N LYS A 305 20.42 -23.76 -6.69
CA LYS A 305 20.96 -22.46 -6.24
C LYS A 305 20.39 -21.30 -7.06
N TYR A 306 20.45 -21.39 -8.39
CA TYR A 306 19.94 -20.35 -9.30
C TYR A 306 18.42 -20.22 -9.25
N LYS A 307 17.70 -21.32 -9.04
CA LYS A 307 16.24 -21.30 -8.80
C LYS A 307 15.90 -20.39 -7.63
N ASN A 308 16.53 -20.60 -6.47
CA ASN A 308 16.29 -19.76 -5.30
C ASN A 308 16.69 -18.31 -5.56
N GLN A 309 17.81 -18.07 -6.23
CA GLN A 309 18.24 -16.73 -6.62
C GLN A 309 17.18 -15.98 -7.44
N VAL A 310 16.64 -16.63 -8.48
CA VAL A 310 15.62 -16.05 -9.36
C VAL A 310 14.33 -15.78 -8.59
N VAL A 311 13.86 -16.74 -7.78
CA VAL A 311 12.63 -16.59 -6.99
C VAL A 311 12.75 -15.41 -6.02
N TYR A 312 13.74 -15.42 -5.12
CA TYR A 312 13.83 -14.39 -4.07
C TYR A 312 14.12 -13.00 -4.61
N SER A 313 15.03 -12.88 -5.59
CA SER A 313 15.37 -11.58 -6.16
C SER A 313 14.20 -10.98 -6.93
N THR A 314 13.50 -11.79 -7.74
CA THR A 314 12.35 -11.34 -8.52
C THR A 314 11.16 -11.04 -7.62
N MET A 315 10.91 -11.86 -6.60
CA MET A 315 9.85 -11.66 -5.62
C MET A 315 9.99 -10.33 -4.87
N LEU A 316 11.19 -9.98 -4.41
CA LEU A 316 11.41 -8.73 -3.69
C LEU A 316 11.28 -7.51 -4.62
N VAL A 317 11.76 -7.61 -5.86
CA VAL A 317 11.54 -6.59 -6.88
C VAL A 317 10.04 -6.43 -7.18
N PHE A 318 9.30 -7.54 -7.27
CA PHE A 318 7.86 -7.55 -7.46
C PHE A 318 7.13 -6.80 -6.34
N PHE A 319 7.28 -7.24 -5.08
CA PHE A 319 6.57 -6.63 -3.96
C PHE A 319 6.94 -5.16 -3.75
N LYS A 320 8.22 -4.80 -3.90
CA LYS A 320 8.67 -3.40 -3.80
C LYS A 320 7.99 -2.51 -4.83
N ASN A 321 7.95 -2.93 -6.10
CA ASN A 321 7.41 -2.09 -7.18
C ASN A 321 5.88 -2.12 -7.19
N ALA A 322 5.26 -3.24 -6.82
CA ALA A 322 3.81 -3.32 -6.60
C ALA A 322 3.38 -2.38 -5.48
N PHE A 323 4.11 -2.37 -4.35
CA PHE A 323 3.87 -1.43 -3.26
C PHE A 323 4.02 0.02 -3.72
N GLN A 324 5.09 0.38 -4.44
CA GLN A 324 5.29 1.75 -4.93
C GLN A 324 4.20 2.22 -5.89
N TYR A 325 3.73 1.34 -6.77
CA TYR A 325 2.60 1.60 -7.65
C TYR A 325 1.33 1.87 -6.85
N VAL A 326 0.96 0.98 -5.92
CA VAL A 326 -0.25 1.13 -5.11
C VAL A 326 -0.15 2.34 -4.18
N ASN A 327 1.02 2.61 -3.59
CA ASN A 327 1.23 3.78 -2.74
C ASN A 327 1.11 5.10 -3.52
N SER A 328 1.34 5.09 -4.83
CA SER A 328 1.14 6.27 -5.69
C SER A 328 -0.32 6.40 -6.15
N ILE A 329 -1.03 5.28 -6.23
CA ILE A 329 -2.39 5.21 -6.76
C ILE A 329 -3.45 5.35 -5.68
N GLN A 330 -3.23 4.81 -4.49
CA GLN A 330 -4.12 4.91 -3.34
C GLN A 330 -3.27 5.11 -2.07
N PRO A 331 -2.71 6.32 -1.87
CA PRO A 331 -1.86 6.61 -0.73
C PRO A 331 -2.58 6.46 0.62
N SER A 332 -3.92 6.60 0.64
CA SER A 332 -4.78 6.45 1.82
C SER A 332 -4.67 5.09 2.50
N LEU A 333 -4.24 4.04 1.79
CA LEU A 333 -4.04 2.71 2.38
C LEU A 333 -2.87 2.66 3.38
N PHE A 334 -1.87 3.51 3.18
CA PHE A 334 -0.60 3.47 3.91
C PHE A 334 -0.34 4.71 4.77
N GLN A 335 -1.08 5.80 4.52
CA GLN A 335 -0.95 7.06 5.22
C GLN A 335 -2.04 7.23 6.28
N GLY A 336 -1.67 7.83 7.42
CA GLY A 336 -2.61 8.06 8.51
C GLY A 336 -3.62 9.18 8.23
N PRO A 337 -4.65 9.29 9.09
CA PRO A 337 -5.78 10.23 8.90
C PRO A 337 -5.37 11.71 8.81
N ASN A 338 -4.13 12.05 9.19
CA ASN A 338 -3.60 13.41 9.20
C ASN A 338 -2.75 13.77 7.95
N ALA A 339 -2.60 12.87 6.98
CA ALA A 339 -1.90 13.16 5.73
C ALA A 339 -2.83 13.91 4.74
N PRO A 340 -2.31 14.82 3.88
CA PRO A 340 -3.12 15.45 2.86
C PRO A 340 -3.71 14.36 1.95
N SER A 341 -5.03 14.22 1.96
CA SER A 341 -5.76 13.23 1.17
C SER A 341 -5.46 13.43 -0.31
N GLN A 342 -4.52 12.65 -0.83
CA GLN A 342 -4.24 12.59 -2.25
C GLN A 342 -5.35 11.77 -2.92
N VAL A 343 -5.90 12.32 -4.00
CA VAL A 343 -7.00 11.69 -4.73
C VAL A 343 -6.53 10.36 -5.31
N PRO A 344 -7.25 9.24 -5.11
CA PRO A 344 -6.84 7.97 -5.68
C PRO A 344 -6.90 7.99 -7.20
N LEU A 345 -6.03 7.26 -7.87
CA LEU A 345 -6.00 7.10 -9.33
C LEU A 345 -6.72 5.81 -9.75
N VAL A 346 -7.24 5.73 -10.97
CA VAL A 346 -7.93 4.54 -11.50
C VAL A 346 -7.46 4.21 -12.89
N LEU A 347 -7.11 2.94 -13.12
CA LEU A 347 -6.79 2.41 -14.44
C LEU A 347 -8.08 1.99 -15.15
N LEU A 348 -8.32 2.58 -16.32
CA LEU A 348 -9.55 2.44 -17.11
C LEU A 348 -9.25 2.19 -18.60
N GLU A 349 -10.20 1.57 -19.30
CA GLU A 349 -10.15 1.37 -20.76
C GLU A 349 -10.32 2.68 -21.53
N ASP A 350 -9.64 2.83 -22.66
CA ASP A 350 -9.86 3.98 -23.53
C ASP A 350 -11.07 3.79 -24.46
N VAL A 351 -12.13 4.55 -24.20
CA VAL A 351 -13.39 4.51 -24.97
C VAL A 351 -13.31 5.34 -26.27
N SER A 352 -12.19 6.03 -26.53
CA SER A 352 -12.06 6.95 -27.67
C SER A 352 -12.16 6.23 -29.03
N ASN A 353 -11.77 4.95 -29.08
CA ASN A 353 -11.81 4.14 -30.30
C ASN A 353 -13.24 3.90 -30.83
N VAL A 354 -14.26 3.95 -29.97
CA VAL A 354 -15.68 3.78 -30.34
C VAL A 354 -16.20 4.96 -31.19
N TYR A 355 -15.54 6.11 -31.10
CA TYR A 355 -15.93 7.34 -31.76
C TYR A 355 -15.11 7.65 -33.03
N GLY A 356 -14.04 6.89 -33.30
CA GLY A 356 -13.06 7.15 -34.36
C GLY A 356 -13.54 7.02 -35.81
N ASP A 357 -14.80 6.65 -36.04
CA ASP A 357 -15.33 6.36 -37.38
C ASP A 357 -16.03 7.56 -38.08
N VAL A 358 -15.83 8.78 -37.57
CA VAL A 358 -16.54 9.99 -38.07
C VAL A 358 -15.65 10.95 -38.86
N GLU A 359 -14.33 10.71 -38.99
CA GLU A 359 -13.54 11.47 -39.95
C GLU A 359 -13.74 10.91 -41.36
N ILE A 360 -14.66 11.53 -42.09
CA ILE A 360 -14.81 11.39 -43.54
C ILE A 360 -13.47 11.75 -44.18
N ASP A 361 -12.73 10.71 -44.55
CA ASP A 361 -11.44 10.77 -45.22
C ASP A 361 -11.63 11.32 -46.65
N ARG A 362 -11.82 12.64 -46.76
CA ARG A 362 -11.67 13.38 -48.02
C ARG A 362 -10.19 13.47 -48.32
N ASN A 363 -9.63 12.38 -48.86
CA ASN A 363 -8.59 12.32 -49.89
C ASN A 363 -7.72 11.08 -49.71
N LYS A 364 -7.94 10.06 -50.57
CA LYS A 364 -6.90 9.51 -51.45
C LYS A 364 -7.45 8.40 -52.37
N HIS A 365 -7.11 8.59 -53.65
CA HIS A 365 -7.23 7.71 -54.80
C HIS A 365 -7.78 6.28 -54.61
N ILE A 366 -8.99 6.11 -55.12
CA ILE A 366 -9.57 4.85 -55.58
C ILE A 366 -8.67 4.30 -56.70
N HIS A 367 -7.94 3.22 -56.46
CA HIS A 367 -7.86 2.08 -57.37
C HIS A 367 -7.20 0.88 -56.66
N LYS A 368 -7.89 -0.28 -56.79
CA LYS A 368 -7.36 -1.65 -56.64
C LYS A 368 -7.42 -2.30 -55.24
N LYS A 369 -8.61 -2.77 -54.85
CA LYS A 369 -8.95 -4.22 -54.83
C LYS A 369 -10.37 -4.45 -54.32
N ARG A 370 -11.26 -4.77 -55.26
CA ARG A 370 -12.52 -5.46 -55.03
C ARG A 370 -12.21 -6.93 -54.71
N LYS A 371 -12.49 -7.37 -53.48
CA LYS A 371 -12.89 -8.77 -53.21
C LYS A 371 -13.60 -8.89 -51.86
N LEU A 372 -14.89 -9.18 -51.98
CA LEU A 372 -15.80 -9.87 -51.05
C LEU A 372 -16.03 -9.22 -49.69
N ALA A 373 -17.14 -8.48 -49.63
CA ALA A 373 -17.93 -8.30 -48.42
C ALA A 373 -18.62 -9.62 -48.07
N GLU A 374 -18.35 -10.14 -46.88
CA GLU A 374 -19.25 -11.02 -46.14
C GLU A 374 -18.95 -10.87 -44.65
N GLY A 375 -20.02 -10.78 -43.86
CA GLY A 375 -20.04 -10.09 -42.56
C GLY A 375 -19.34 -10.79 -41.40
N ARG A 376 -18.74 -9.96 -40.54
CA ARG A 376 -18.78 -10.02 -39.07
C ARG A 376 -17.99 -8.82 -38.54
N GLU A 377 -18.69 -7.83 -38.00
CA GLU A 377 -18.06 -6.89 -37.07
C GLU A 377 -17.41 -7.72 -35.97
N LYS A 378 -16.09 -7.61 -35.85
CA LYS A 378 -15.34 -8.26 -34.78
C LYS A 378 -15.72 -7.57 -33.48
N THR A 379 -16.57 -8.22 -32.71
CA THR A 379 -16.66 -7.99 -31.27
C THR A 379 -15.26 -8.15 -30.68
N MET A 380 -14.87 -7.25 -29.77
CA MET A 380 -13.60 -7.29 -29.03
C MET A 380 -13.50 -8.48 -28.05
N SER A 381 -14.27 -9.55 -28.26
CA SER A 381 -14.33 -10.72 -27.42
C SER A 381 -13.64 -11.89 -28.12
N SER A 382 -12.44 -12.21 -27.64
CA SER A 382 -11.76 -13.48 -27.89
C SER A 382 -11.23 -13.97 -26.54
N ASP A 383 -12.17 -14.38 -25.67
CA ASP A 383 -11.91 -14.93 -24.34
C ASP A 383 -11.76 -16.48 -24.34
N ASP A 384 -11.97 -17.13 -25.49
CA ASP A 384 -11.83 -18.58 -25.67
C ASP A 384 -10.63 -18.89 -26.57
N GLU A 385 -9.42 -18.70 -26.04
CA GLU A 385 -8.25 -19.48 -26.49
C GLU A 385 -7.35 -19.70 -25.26
N ASP A 386 -7.27 -20.97 -24.85
CA ASP A 386 -6.27 -21.45 -23.91
C ASP A 386 -4.86 -21.25 -24.51
N CYS A 387 -3.96 -20.72 -23.68
CA CYS A 387 -2.51 -20.66 -23.87
C CYS A 387 -1.97 -19.72 -24.98
N SER A 388 -1.30 -18.65 -24.53
CA SER A 388 -0.29 -17.83 -25.24
C SER A 388 -0.74 -16.53 -25.94
N ALA A 389 -1.47 -15.66 -25.25
CA ALA A 389 -1.42 -14.22 -25.54
C ALA A 389 -0.10 -13.61 -25.01
N LYS A 390 1.03 -13.96 -25.61
CA LYS A 390 2.30 -13.25 -25.38
C LYS A 390 2.17 -11.80 -25.87
N GLY A 391 1.97 -10.88 -24.93
CA GLY A 391 2.56 -9.53 -24.96
C GLY A 391 2.07 -8.55 -26.02
N ARG A 392 0.79 -8.16 -26.00
CA ARG A 392 0.47 -6.78 -26.40
C ARG A 392 0.80 -5.86 -25.22
N ASN A 393 1.88 -5.10 -25.33
CA ASN A 393 2.16 -4.00 -24.40
C ASN A 393 1.12 -2.90 -24.62
N ARG A 394 0.02 -2.96 -23.88
CA ARG A 394 -1.02 -1.93 -23.90
C ARG A 394 -0.43 -0.63 -23.36
N HIS A 395 -0.61 0.48 -24.07
CA HIS A 395 -0.06 1.76 -23.62
C HIS A 395 -0.97 2.40 -22.58
N ILE A 396 -0.43 2.72 -21.39
CA ILE A 396 -1.13 3.46 -20.33
C ILE A 396 -0.83 4.95 -20.50
N VAL A 397 -1.86 5.75 -20.78
CA VAL A 397 -1.75 7.21 -20.86
C VAL A 397 -2.06 7.85 -19.51
N VAL A 398 -1.19 8.78 -19.10
CA VAL A 398 -1.32 9.55 -17.86
C VAL A 398 -1.27 11.03 -18.19
N ASN A 399 -2.18 11.82 -17.62
CA ASN A 399 -2.13 13.28 -17.75
C ASN A 399 -0.97 13.84 -16.89
N LYS A 400 0.10 14.30 -17.54
CA LYS A 400 1.30 14.84 -16.87
C LYS A 400 1.02 16.06 -15.99
N ALA A 401 -0.05 16.81 -16.26
CA ALA A 401 -0.45 17.95 -15.43
C ALA A 401 -1.08 17.53 -14.09
N GLU A 402 -1.59 16.30 -14.01
CA GLU A 402 -2.31 15.78 -12.84
C GLU A 402 -1.43 14.90 -11.94
N LEU A 403 -0.33 14.34 -12.48
CA LEU A 403 0.59 13.47 -11.74
C LEU A 403 2.06 13.79 -12.06
N ALA A 404 2.74 14.50 -11.15
CA ALA A 404 4.14 14.91 -11.33
C ALA A 404 5.13 13.72 -11.40
N ASN A 405 4.83 12.61 -10.74
CA ASN A 405 5.63 11.38 -10.70
C ASN A 405 5.16 10.30 -11.70
N SER A 406 4.47 10.68 -12.79
CA SER A 406 3.87 9.72 -13.73
C SER A 406 4.85 8.69 -14.31
N VAL A 407 6.11 9.08 -14.53
CA VAL A 407 7.15 8.19 -15.09
C VAL A 407 7.49 7.08 -14.11
N GLU A 408 7.69 7.42 -12.84
CA GLU A 408 8.04 6.46 -11.78
C GLU A 408 6.91 5.47 -11.51
N VAL A 409 5.64 5.93 -11.56
CA VAL A 409 4.46 5.06 -11.38
C VAL A 409 4.35 4.04 -12.51
N LEU A 410 4.53 4.48 -13.76
CA LEU A 410 4.49 3.61 -14.94
C LEU A 410 5.67 2.62 -14.95
N GLU A 411 6.85 3.07 -14.55
CA GLU A 411 8.02 2.20 -14.42
C GLU A 411 7.81 1.15 -13.31
N SER A 412 7.28 1.56 -12.15
CA SER A 412 6.96 0.66 -11.05
C SER A 412 5.93 -0.40 -11.48
N PHE A 413 4.87 0.01 -12.18
CA PHE A 413 3.89 -0.93 -12.73
C PHE A 413 4.53 -1.92 -13.70
N LYS A 414 5.34 -1.42 -14.64
CA LYS A 414 6.03 -2.25 -15.63
C LYS A 414 6.95 -3.28 -14.97
N LEU A 415 7.78 -2.85 -14.02
CA LEU A 415 8.71 -3.73 -13.30
C LEU A 415 7.95 -4.78 -12.47
N ALA A 416 6.87 -4.40 -11.79
CA ALA A 416 6.05 -5.35 -11.03
C ALA A 416 5.40 -6.39 -11.96
N ARG A 417 4.79 -5.97 -13.08
CA ARG A 417 4.20 -6.87 -14.08
C ARG A 417 5.24 -7.84 -14.66
N GLU A 418 6.38 -7.32 -15.10
CA GLU A 418 7.45 -8.15 -15.67
C GLU A 418 8.05 -9.13 -14.66
N SER A 419 8.09 -8.76 -13.37
CA SER A 419 8.51 -9.64 -12.28
C SER A 419 7.49 -10.76 -12.04
N TRP A 420 6.20 -10.42 -12.04
CA TRP A 420 5.10 -11.39 -11.94
C TRP A 420 5.15 -12.39 -13.11
N GLU A 421 5.23 -11.90 -14.35
CA GLU A 421 5.33 -12.77 -15.53
C GLU A 421 6.54 -13.70 -15.48
N LEU A 422 7.67 -13.24 -14.94
CA LEU A 422 8.86 -14.08 -14.77
C LEU A 422 8.63 -15.17 -13.71
N LEU A 423 8.02 -14.84 -12.56
CA LEU A 423 7.74 -15.80 -11.49
C LEU A 423 6.78 -16.92 -11.95
N TYR A 424 5.82 -16.59 -12.82
CA TYR A 424 4.88 -17.57 -13.40
C TYR A 424 5.35 -18.17 -14.74
N SER A 425 6.55 -17.85 -15.21
CA SER A 425 7.02 -18.30 -16.53
C SER A 425 7.39 -19.78 -16.58
N LEU A 426 7.86 -20.34 -15.46
CA LEU A 426 8.29 -21.74 -15.33
C LEU A 426 7.55 -22.38 -14.15
N GLU A 427 7.09 -23.62 -14.32
CA GLU A 427 6.25 -24.34 -13.34
C GLU A 427 6.92 -24.43 -11.95
N PHE A 428 8.24 -24.62 -11.90
CA PHE A 428 8.95 -24.69 -10.63
C PHE A 428 9.09 -23.33 -9.94
N LEU A 429 9.11 -22.21 -10.67
CA LEU A 429 9.14 -20.87 -10.08
C LEU A 429 7.77 -20.54 -9.48
N ASP A 430 6.71 -20.84 -10.22
CA ASP A 430 5.33 -20.70 -9.78
C ASP A 430 5.09 -21.49 -8.48
N LYS A 431 5.44 -22.78 -8.46
CA LYS A 431 5.28 -23.61 -7.26
C LYS A 431 5.98 -23.04 -6.02
N GLU A 432 7.20 -22.50 -6.16
CA GLU A 432 7.89 -21.88 -5.03
C GLU A 432 7.21 -20.57 -4.59
N PHE A 433 6.92 -19.69 -5.55
CA PHE A 433 6.35 -18.39 -5.28
C PHE A 433 4.94 -18.51 -4.67
N THR A 434 4.10 -19.37 -5.24
CA THR A 434 2.77 -19.68 -4.72
C THR A 434 2.85 -20.25 -3.30
N ARG A 435 3.84 -21.11 -2.99
CA ARG A 435 4.04 -21.60 -1.61
C ARG A 435 4.37 -20.47 -0.64
N ILE A 436 5.23 -19.52 -1.03
CA ILE A 436 5.57 -18.36 -0.20
C ILE A 436 4.34 -17.49 0.01
N CYS A 437 3.60 -17.17 -1.06
CA CYS A 437 2.37 -16.38 -1.01
C CYS A 437 1.28 -17.01 -0.12
N LEU A 438 1.15 -18.34 -0.12
CA LEU A 438 0.25 -19.08 0.76
C LEU A 438 0.72 -19.03 2.22
N ALA A 439 2.02 -19.22 2.47
CA ALA A 439 2.57 -19.16 3.83
C ALA A 439 2.37 -17.78 4.46
N TRP A 440 2.45 -16.71 3.68
CA TRP A 440 2.26 -15.33 4.13
C TRP A 440 0.80 -14.86 4.12
N LYS A 441 -0.15 -15.71 3.69
CA LYS A 441 -1.58 -15.35 3.56
C LYS A 441 -1.80 -14.07 2.75
N THR A 442 -1.07 -13.94 1.65
CA THR A 442 -1.10 -12.75 0.78
C THR A 442 -2.48 -12.47 0.16
N ASP A 443 -3.38 -13.45 0.17
CA ASP A 443 -4.76 -13.32 -0.26
C ASP A 443 -5.57 -12.31 0.58
N THR A 444 -5.16 -12.12 1.83
CA THR A 444 -5.73 -11.11 2.76
C THR A 444 -5.20 -9.70 2.51
N TRP A 445 -4.15 -9.53 1.71
CA TRP A 445 -3.51 -8.22 1.50
C TRP A 445 -4.29 -7.38 0.49
N LEU A 446 -5.06 -6.42 0.99
CA LEU A 446 -5.87 -5.52 0.16
C LEU A 446 -5.05 -4.79 -0.92
N TRP A 447 -3.89 -4.25 -0.54
CA TRP A 447 -3.02 -3.52 -1.47
C TRP A 447 -2.50 -4.40 -2.63
N LEU A 448 -2.14 -5.64 -2.34
CA LEU A 448 -1.68 -6.58 -3.36
C LEU A 448 -2.83 -6.94 -4.30
N ARG A 449 -4.04 -7.15 -3.76
CA ARG A 449 -5.23 -7.42 -4.55
C ARG A 449 -5.57 -6.27 -5.51
N ILE A 450 -5.40 -5.02 -5.09
CA ILE A 450 -5.58 -3.84 -5.95
C ILE A 450 -4.60 -3.88 -7.13
N PHE A 451 -3.32 -4.12 -6.87
CA PHE A 451 -2.32 -4.25 -7.94
C PHE A 451 -2.68 -5.38 -8.92
N LEU A 452 -3.01 -6.58 -8.40
CA LEU A 452 -3.36 -7.73 -9.24
C LEU A 452 -4.59 -7.46 -10.09
N THR A 453 -5.59 -6.74 -9.55
CA THR A 453 -6.78 -6.35 -10.30
C THR A 453 -6.44 -5.42 -11.47
N ASP A 454 -5.64 -4.38 -11.22
CA ASP A 454 -5.17 -3.47 -12.29
C ASP A 454 -4.32 -4.21 -13.33
N MET A 455 -3.51 -5.19 -12.92
CA MET A 455 -2.74 -6.05 -13.82
C MET A 455 -3.63 -6.93 -14.70
N ILE A 456 -4.70 -7.52 -14.14
CA ILE A 456 -5.66 -8.34 -14.90
C ILE A 456 -6.43 -7.47 -15.91
N ILE A 457 -6.81 -6.25 -15.53
CA ILE A 457 -7.41 -5.26 -16.45
C ILE A 457 -6.43 -4.93 -17.58
N TYR A 458 -5.15 -4.70 -17.24
CA TYR A 458 -4.11 -4.46 -18.23
C TYR A 458 -3.94 -5.64 -19.21
N GLN A 459 -4.08 -6.88 -18.74
CA GLN A 459 -4.02 -8.08 -19.58
C GLN A 459 -5.29 -8.29 -20.43
N GLY A 460 -6.35 -7.51 -20.21
CA GLY A 460 -7.63 -7.65 -20.91
C GLY A 460 -8.49 -8.83 -20.43
N GLN A 461 -8.18 -9.45 -19.29
CA GLN A 461 -8.93 -10.59 -18.75
C GLN A 461 -10.11 -10.12 -17.88
N TYR A 462 -11.10 -9.48 -18.50
CA TYR A 462 -12.14 -8.73 -17.78
C TYR A 462 -13.03 -9.60 -16.87
N LYS A 463 -13.32 -10.86 -17.24
CA LYS A 463 -14.10 -11.78 -16.37
C LYS A 463 -13.40 -12.03 -15.03
N LYS A 464 -12.08 -12.23 -15.05
CA LYS A 464 -11.28 -12.41 -13.82
C LYS A 464 -11.17 -11.10 -13.04
N ALA A 465 -11.10 -9.95 -13.73
CA ALA A 465 -11.08 -8.65 -13.09
C ALA A 465 -12.38 -8.39 -12.31
N ILE A 466 -13.54 -8.72 -12.87
CA ILE A 466 -14.85 -8.59 -12.21
C ILE A 466 -14.90 -9.44 -10.93
N ALA A 467 -14.49 -10.71 -11.00
CA ALA A 467 -14.43 -11.58 -9.82
C ALA A 467 -13.50 -11.01 -8.73
N SER A 468 -12.34 -10.47 -9.12
CA SER A 468 -11.40 -9.82 -8.20
C SER A 468 -11.98 -8.55 -7.56
N LEU A 469 -12.69 -7.72 -8.34
CA LEU A 469 -13.36 -6.50 -7.86
C LEU A 469 -14.49 -6.79 -6.87
N HIS A 470 -15.27 -7.86 -7.10
CA HIS A 470 -16.28 -8.29 -6.12
C HIS A 470 -15.64 -8.77 -4.82
N HIS A 471 -14.51 -9.48 -4.90
CA HIS A 471 -13.77 -9.91 -3.71
C HIS A 471 -13.16 -8.71 -2.96
N LEU A 472 -12.64 -7.70 -3.66
CA LEU A 472 -12.20 -6.44 -3.06
C LEU A 472 -13.31 -5.74 -2.28
N ALA A 473 -14.52 -5.68 -2.83
CA ALA A 473 -15.67 -5.09 -2.16
C ALA A 473 -16.03 -5.84 -0.86
N ALA A 474 -15.91 -7.18 -0.85
CA ALA A 474 -16.12 -7.99 0.36
C ALA A 474 -15.07 -7.72 1.44
N LEU A 475 -13.80 -7.52 1.05
CA LEU A 475 -12.70 -7.21 1.98
C LEU A 475 -12.80 -5.78 2.56
N GLN A 476 -13.33 -4.82 1.80
CA GLN A 476 -13.50 -3.44 2.25
C GLN A 476 -14.76 -3.24 3.10
N GLY A 477 -15.81 -4.07 2.91
CA GLY A 477 -17.07 -3.98 3.64
C GLY A 477 -17.01 -4.35 5.13
N SER A 478 -15.88 -4.87 5.62
CA SER A 478 -15.65 -5.25 7.02
C SER A 478 -15.06 -4.14 7.90
N LEU A 479 -14.68 -2.99 7.32
CA LEU A 479 -14.16 -1.84 8.07
C LEU A 479 -15.32 -0.94 8.55
N PRO A 480 -15.51 -0.74 9.87
CA PRO A 480 -16.52 0.18 10.38
C PRO A 480 -16.06 1.62 10.14
N GLN A 481 -16.48 2.22 9.01
CA GLN A 481 -16.37 3.66 8.80
C GLN A 481 -17.76 4.30 8.86
N PRO A 482 -17.88 5.51 9.46
CA PRO A 482 -19.17 6.17 9.61
C PRO A 482 -19.76 6.46 8.23
N GLN A 483 -20.85 5.77 7.92
CA GLN A 483 -21.65 6.01 6.74
C GLN A 483 -22.31 7.39 6.88
N ILE A 484 -21.71 8.41 6.26
CA ILE A 484 -22.45 9.63 5.95
C ILE A 484 -23.33 9.30 4.75
N THR A 485 -24.64 9.33 4.99
CA THR A 485 -25.68 9.03 4.01
C THR A 485 -25.50 9.83 2.72
N GLY A 486 -25.32 9.13 1.60
CA GLY A 486 -25.38 9.71 0.25
C GLY A 486 -24.05 9.97 -0.47
N GLN A 487 -22.88 9.79 0.16
CA GLN A 487 -21.58 9.85 -0.51
C GLN A 487 -20.85 8.51 -0.37
N GLY A 488 -20.83 7.72 -1.45
CA GLY A 488 -19.96 6.54 -1.51
C GLY A 488 -18.50 6.97 -1.34
N THR A 489 -17.70 6.19 -0.61
CA THR A 489 -16.26 6.44 -0.45
C THR A 489 -15.58 6.52 -1.81
N LEU A 490 -14.52 7.33 -1.96
CA LEU A 490 -13.77 7.43 -3.22
C LEU A 490 -13.25 6.06 -3.72
N GLU A 491 -13.06 5.12 -2.78
CA GLU A 491 -12.67 3.74 -3.03
C GLU A 491 -13.81 2.91 -3.63
N HIS A 492 -15.03 3.09 -3.13
CA HIS A 492 -16.22 2.49 -3.73
C HIS A 492 -16.47 3.04 -5.14
N GLN A 493 -16.29 4.35 -5.33
CA GLN A 493 -16.39 4.97 -6.66
C GLN A 493 -15.36 4.39 -7.64
N ARG A 494 -14.12 4.14 -7.19
CA ARG A 494 -13.09 3.46 -7.98
C ARG A 494 -13.53 2.07 -8.42
N ALA A 495 -13.99 1.23 -7.48
CA ALA A 495 -14.38 -0.14 -7.80
C ALA A 495 -15.55 -0.19 -8.79
N LEU A 496 -16.56 0.67 -8.59
CA LEU A 496 -17.72 0.77 -9.49
C LEU A 496 -17.32 1.15 -10.92
N ILE A 497 -16.40 2.10 -11.10
CA ILE A 497 -16.01 2.54 -12.45
C ILE A 497 -15.20 1.46 -13.16
N GLN A 498 -14.33 0.74 -12.44
CA GLN A 498 -13.58 -0.40 -13.00
C GLN A 498 -14.54 -1.54 -13.40
N LEU A 499 -15.55 -1.84 -12.57
CA LEU A 499 -16.60 -2.82 -12.90
C LEU A 499 -17.36 -2.41 -14.17
N ALA A 500 -17.80 -1.16 -14.28
CA ALA A 500 -18.49 -0.66 -15.45
C ALA A 500 -17.64 -0.79 -16.72
N THR A 501 -16.34 -0.44 -16.66
CA THR A 501 -15.43 -0.60 -17.80
C THR A 501 -15.19 -2.05 -18.18
N CYS A 502 -15.07 -2.96 -17.22
CA CYS A 502 -14.92 -4.39 -17.49
C CYS A 502 -16.16 -4.97 -18.18
N HIS A 503 -17.36 -4.63 -17.69
CA HIS A 503 -18.61 -5.05 -18.33
C HIS A 503 -18.78 -4.47 -19.73
N PHE A 504 -18.36 -3.21 -19.95
CA PHE A 504 -18.33 -2.62 -21.28
C PHE A 504 -17.43 -3.41 -22.23
N ALA A 505 -16.21 -3.75 -21.81
CA ALA A 505 -15.27 -4.49 -22.64
C ALA A 505 -15.75 -5.92 -22.99
N LEU A 506 -16.54 -6.56 -22.10
CA LEU A 506 -17.18 -7.85 -22.35
C LEU A 506 -18.41 -7.79 -23.26
N GLY A 507 -18.90 -6.59 -23.60
CA GLY A 507 -20.11 -6.41 -24.39
C GLY A 507 -21.41 -6.44 -23.59
N GLU A 508 -21.34 -6.49 -22.26
CA GLU A 508 -22.50 -6.50 -21.36
C GLU A 508 -23.03 -5.08 -21.09
N TYR A 509 -23.33 -4.36 -22.17
CA TYR A 509 -23.66 -2.93 -22.13
C TYR A 509 -24.95 -2.64 -21.33
N ARG A 510 -25.98 -3.46 -21.54
CA ARG A 510 -27.36 -3.16 -21.12
C ARG A 510 -27.65 -3.50 -19.66
N VAL A 511 -27.39 -4.75 -19.27
CA VAL A 511 -27.78 -5.29 -17.95
C VAL A 511 -26.75 -4.95 -16.88
N ASN A 512 -25.47 -4.85 -17.26
CA ASN A 512 -24.39 -4.70 -16.30
C ASN A 512 -23.70 -3.34 -16.36
N SER A 513 -23.15 -2.89 -17.49
CA SER A 513 -22.40 -1.62 -17.52
C SER A 513 -23.25 -0.40 -17.16
N THR A 514 -24.40 -0.22 -17.81
CA THR A 514 -25.21 1.01 -17.71
C THR A 514 -25.79 1.24 -16.30
N PRO A 515 -26.31 0.24 -15.58
CA PRO A 515 -26.77 0.43 -14.20
C PRO A 515 -25.67 0.89 -13.23
N LYS A 516 -24.45 0.34 -13.33
CA LYS A 516 -23.32 0.76 -12.47
C LYS A 516 -22.86 2.19 -12.79
N LEU A 517 -22.95 2.61 -14.06
CA LEU A 517 -22.70 4.00 -14.45
C LEU A 517 -23.76 4.98 -13.92
N LEU A 518 -25.03 4.59 -13.96
CA LEU A 518 -26.13 5.39 -13.39
C LEU A 518 -26.06 5.47 -11.86
N GLU A 519 -25.51 4.46 -11.20
CA GLU A 519 -25.17 4.50 -9.78
C GLU A 519 -24.07 5.53 -9.51
N LEU A 520 -22.94 5.45 -10.22
CA LEU A 520 -21.84 6.41 -10.13
C LEU A 520 -22.26 7.86 -10.37
N ILE A 521 -23.04 8.10 -11.43
CA ILE A 521 -23.52 9.45 -11.78
C ILE A 521 -24.46 9.99 -10.69
N GLY A 522 -25.26 9.12 -10.07
CA GLY A 522 -26.14 9.51 -8.97
C GLY A 522 -25.41 9.84 -7.66
N ILE A 523 -24.20 9.31 -7.44
CA ILE A 523 -23.39 9.55 -6.24
C ILE A 523 -22.60 10.87 -6.36
N GLN A 524 -22.33 11.35 -7.58
CA GLN A 524 -21.48 12.53 -7.80
C GLN A 524 -22.28 13.84 -7.80
N GLN A 525 -21.72 14.90 -7.19
CA GLN A 525 -22.28 16.26 -7.24
C GLN A 525 -22.16 16.87 -8.65
N PRO A 526 -23.10 17.75 -9.06
CA PRO A 526 -23.04 18.41 -10.36
C PRO A 526 -21.79 19.29 -10.47
N VAL A 527 -20.98 19.04 -11.50
CA VAL A 527 -19.75 19.80 -11.79
C VAL A 527 -20.04 20.85 -12.86
N PHE A 528 -19.52 22.07 -12.69
CA PHE A 528 -19.47 23.05 -13.77
C PHE A 528 -18.43 22.59 -14.80
N PHE A 529 -18.88 22.23 -16.00
CA PHE A 529 -17.99 21.85 -17.10
C PHE A 529 -17.46 23.12 -17.78
N ASP A 530 -16.15 23.36 -17.73
CA ASP A 530 -15.52 24.41 -18.54
C ASP A 530 -15.55 24.03 -20.03
N ASN A 531 -15.90 24.99 -20.88
CA ASN A 531 -16.08 24.82 -22.33
C ASN A 531 -14.79 24.43 -23.10
N ASN A 532 -13.62 24.39 -22.45
CA ASN A 532 -12.33 24.24 -23.10
C ASN A 532 -11.69 22.83 -23.02
N THR A 533 -12.22 21.88 -22.24
CA THR A 533 -11.61 20.53 -22.14
C THR A 533 -12.06 19.57 -23.24
N CYS A 534 -13.06 19.93 -24.07
CA CYS A 534 -13.59 19.03 -25.09
C CYS A 534 -12.80 18.98 -26.42
N ARG A 535 -11.78 19.82 -26.64
CA ARG A 535 -11.03 19.83 -27.92
C ARG A 535 -9.68 19.08 -27.91
N GLY A 536 -9.21 18.58 -26.76
CA GLY A 536 -7.80 18.20 -26.60
C GLY A 536 -7.44 16.72 -26.39
N LEU A 537 -8.36 15.77 -26.53
CA LEU A 537 -8.11 14.36 -26.14
C LEU A 537 -8.43 13.31 -27.22
N LEU A 538 -8.51 13.73 -28.48
CA LEU A 538 -8.49 12.81 -29.62
C LEU A 538 -7.04 12.46 -29.96
N SER A 539 -6.42 11.65 -29.09
CA SER A 539 -5.24 10.89 -29.47
C SER A 539 -5.71 9.49 -29.78
N THR A 540 -5.77 9.14 -31.06
CA THR A 540 -5.96 7.77 -31.53
C THR A 540 -4.76 6.92 -31.10
N GLY A 541 -4.99 5.83 -30.36
CA GLY A 541 -3.98 4.78 -30.17
C GLY A 541 -3.59 4.41 -28.74
N SER A 542 -4.26 4.91 -27.69
CA SER A 542 -4.06 4.39 -26.34
C SER A 542 -5.09 3.33 -25.96
N ASP A 543 -4.62 2.24 -25.35
CA ASP A 543 -5.48 1.15 -24.89
C ASP A 543 -6.05 1.42 -23.48
N LEU A 544 -5.30 2.11 -22.61
CA LEU A 544 -5.64 2.33 -21.21
C LEU A 544 -5.33 3.76 -20.75
N LYS A 545 -6.12 4.28 -19.79
CA LYS A 545 -5.97 5.61 -19.18
C LYS A 545 -5.92 5.51 -17.66
N LEU A 546 -4.98 6.21 -17.04
CA LEU A 546 -4.90 6.38 -15.59
C LEU A 546 -5.46 7.76 -15.21
N LEU A 547 -6.60 7.79 -14.52
CA LEU A 547 -7.34 9.03 -14.21
C LEU A 547 -7.52 9.20 -12.69
N PRO A 548 -7.50 10.44 -12.16
CA PRO A 548 -7.81 10.67 -10.75
C PRO A 548 -9.30 10.49 -10.47
N CYS A 549 -9.63 9.93 -9.30
CA CYS A 549 -10.98 9.81 -8.73
C CYS A 549 -11.55 11.16 -8.31
N THR A 550 -11.60 12.12 -9.22
CA THR A 550 -12.33 13.38 -9.03
C THR A 550 -13.62 13.34 -9.83
N SER A 551 -14.65 14.02 -9.34
CA SER A 551 -15.87 14.25 -10.13
C SER A 551 -15.55 14.92 -11.47
N LYS A 552 -14.56 15.82 -11.51
CA LYS A 552 -14.10 16.51 -12.73
C LYS A 552 -13.55 15.56 -13.81
N ALA A 553 -12.85 14.49 -13.43
CA ALA A 553 -12.25 13.55 -14.38
C ALA A 553 -13.13 12.33 -14.65
N ILE A 554 -13.79 11.79 -13.61
CA ILE A 554 -14.67 10.62 -13.72
C ILE A 554 -15.97 10.96 -14.47
N MET A 555 -16.62 12.09 -14.17
CA MET A 555 -17.93 12.39 -14.75
C MET A 555 -17.93 12.45 -16.29
N PRO A 556 -16.99 13.17 -16.95
CA PRO A 556 -16.88 13.13 -18.40
C PRO A 556 -16.64 11.71 -18.94
N TYR A 557 -15.88 10.89 -18.22
CA TYR A 557 -15.60 9.52 -18.61
C TYR A 557 -16.86 8.64 -18.51
N CYS A 558 -17.60 8.70 -17.40
CA CYS A 558 -18.86 7.95 -17.22
C CYS A 558 -19.88 8.27 -18.30
N LEU A 559 -20.05 9.56 -18.63
CA LEU A 559 -20.97 10.00 -19.68
C LEU A 559 -20.52 9.53 -21.06
N ARG A 560 -19.21 9.59 -21.38
CA ARG A 560 -18.67 9.06 -22.64
C ARG A 560 -18.80 7.54 -22.73
N LEU A 561 -18.61 6.83 -21.63
CA LEU A 561 -18.78 5.37 -21.58
C LEU A 561 -20.25 4.99 -21.75
N MET A 562 -21.17 5.73 -21.13
CA MET A 562 -22.61 5.52 -21.32
C MET A 562 -23.05 5.80 -22.75
N LEU A 563 -22.57 6.90 -23.36
CA LEU A 563 -22.80 7.17 -24.77
C LEU A 563 -22.21 6.08 -25.67
N ALA A 564 -21.06 5.52 -25.30
CA ALA A 564 -20.46 4.41 -26.03
C ALA A 564 -21.31 3.14 -25.89
N CYS A 565 -21.81 2.82 -24.68
CA CYS A 565 -22.77 1.74 -24.45
C CYS A 565 -24.01 1.89 -25.33
N PHE A 566 -24.58 3.09 -25.38
CA PHE A 566 -25.76 3.35 -26.21
C PHE A 566 -25.41 3.30 -27.70
N LYS A 567 -24.26 3.82 -28.12
CA LYS A 567 -23.82 3.76 -29.52
C LYS A 567 -23.60 2.31 -29.95
N THR A 568 -22.93 1.47 -29.16
CA THR A 568 -22.69 0.05 -29.49
C THR A 568 -23.93 -0.81 -29.34
N TRP A 569 -24.84 -0.48 -28.41
CA TRP A 569 -26.15 -1.12 -28.33
C TRP A 569 -27.00 -0.85 -29.57
N CYS A 570 -26.96 0.38 -30.06
CA CYS A 570 -27.86 0.86 -31.08
C CYS A 570 -27.27 0.84 -32.51
N CYS A 571 -25.95 0.74 -32.70
CA CYS A 571 -25.28 0.71 -34.01
C CYS A 571 -24.62 -0.66 -34.23
N GLY A 572 -25.15 -1.51 -35.12
CA GLY A 572 -24.70 -1.56 -36.52
C GLY A 572 -25.40 -0.67 -37.57
N GLU A 573 -26.21 0.32 -37.18
CA GLU A 573 -26.96 1.14 -38.15
C GLU A 573 -26.90 2.66 -37.83
N SER A 574 -26.30 3.42 -38.73
CA SER A 574 -25.89 4.83 -38.55
C SER A 574 -27.00 5.89 -38.44
N ASN A 575 -28.27 5.55 -38.21
CA ASN A 575 -29.40 6.49 -38.33
C ASN A 575 -30.51 6.30 -37.26
N LEU A 576 -30.14 6.27 -35.98
CA LEU A 576 -31.09 6.07 -34.87
C LEU A 576 -32.17 7.15 -34.79
N PHE A 577 -31.78 8.41 -35.02
CA PHE A 577 -32.71 9.52 -35.01
C PHE A 577 -33.79 9.35 -36.10
N LEU A 578 -33.39 9.04 -37.34
CA LEU A 578 -34.34 8.80 -38.42
C LEU A 578 -35.24 7.59 -38.15
N LYS A 579 -34.73 6.53 -37.51
CA LYS A 579 -35.56 5.38 -37.10
C LYS A 579 -36.58 5.76 -36.04
N ALA A 580 -36.18 6.56 -35.04
CA ALA A 580 -37.09 7.07 -34.04
C ALA A 580 -38.20 7.92 -34.69
N VAL A 581 -37.82 8.83 -35.58
CA VAL A 581 -38.76 9.64 -36.38
C VAL A 581 -39.70 8.75 -37.20
N ASN A 582 -39.17 7.75 -37.93
CA ASN A 582 -40.00 6.81 -38.70
C ASN A 582 -41.01 6.04 -37.81
N LYS A 583 -40.60 5.63 -36.61
CA LYS A 583 -41.49 4.96 -35.66
C LYS A 583 -42.56 5.89 -35.13
N ILE A 584 -42.21 7.14 -34.84
CA ILE A 584 -43.16 8.19 -34.45
C ILE A 584 -44.17 8.44 -35.58
N CYS A 585 -43.71 8.51 -36.84
CA CYS A 585 -44.56 8.62 -38.03
C CYS A 585 -45.53 7.45 -38.16
N GLN A 586 -45.08 6.22 -37.91
CA GLN A 586 -45.93 5.02 -37.95
C GLN A 586 -47.00 5.01 -36.85
N GLN A 587 -46.68 5.52 -35.66
CA GLN A 587 -47.59 5.54 -34.51
C GLN A 587 -48.57 6.72 -34.56
N GLY A 588 -48.24 7.80 -35.27
CA GLY A 588 -49.09 8.99 -35.42
C GLY A 588 -49.26 9.82 -34.15
N ASN A 589 -48.69 9.38 -33.02
CA ASN A 589 -48.63 10.10 -31.76
C ASN A 589 -47.25 9.92 -31.11
N PHE A 590 -46.84 10.91 -30.32
CA PHE A 590 -45.64 10.84 -29.48
C PHE A 590 -45.83 11.71 -28.24
N GLN A 591 -45.62 11.11 -27.07
CA GLN A 591 -45.74 11.76 -25.77
C GLN A 591 -44.42 11.64 -25.02
N TYR A 592 -43.83 12.79 -24.67
CA TYR A 592 -42.66 12.85 -23.80
C TYR A 592 -42.62 14.21 -23.08
N GLU A 593 -43.12 14.24 -21.84
CA GLU A 593 -43.31 15.45 -21.05
C GLU A 593 -42.02 16.20 -20.71
N ASN A 594 -40.89 15.50 -20.69
CA ASN A 594 -39.58 16.08 -20.40
C ASN A 594 -38.78 16.43 -21.66
N PHE A 595 -39.39 16.42 -22.85
CA PHE A 595 -38.70 16.67 -24.12
C PHE A 595 -37.91 17.99 -24.12
N PHE A 596 -38.57 19.09 -23.76
CA PHE A 596 -37.95 20.41 -23.71
C PHE A 596 -36.93 20.54 -22.55
N ASN A 597 -36.85 19.61 -21.61
CA ASN A 597 -35.81 19.65 -20.58
C ASN A 597 -34.43 19.28 -21.15
N TYR A 598 -34.38 18.45 -22.21
CA TYR A 598 -33.15 17.79 -22.66
C TYR A 598 -32.79 18.00 -24.14
N VAL A 599 -33.75 18.21 -25.04
CA VAL A 599 -33.45 18.29 -26.49
C VAL A 599 -33.15 19.74 -26.88
N THR A 600 -31.88 20.08 -27.13
CA THR A 600 -31.44 21.45 -27.49
C THR A 600 -30.83 21.56 -28.90
N ASN A 601 -30.64 20.44 -29.60
CA ASN A 601 -30.06 20.42 -30.95
C ASN A 601 -31.07 20.96 -31.98
N ILE A 602 -30.62 21.90 -32.81
CA ILE A 602 -31.47 22.62 -33.77
C ILE A 602 -32.06 21.66 -34.81
N ASP A 603 -31.25 20.77 -35.39
CA ASP A 603 -31.69 19.83 -36.42
C ASP A 603 -32.82 18.91 -35.92
N MET A 604 -32.72 18.45 -34.66
CA MET A 604 -33.79 17.66 -34.03
C MET A 604 -35.05 18.50 -33.80
N LEU A 605 -34.92 19.74 -33.32
CA LEU A 605 -36.06 20.61 -33.06
C LEU A 605 -36.81 20.98 -34.36
N GLU A 606 -36.08 21.22 -35.44
CA GLU A 606 -36.64 21.48 -36.77
C GLU A 606 -37.45 20.28 -37.29
N GLU A 607 -36.92 19.06 -37.16
CA GLU A 607 -37.64 17.85 -37.55
C GLU A 607 -38.91 17.63 -36.72
N PHE A 608 -38.85 17.78 -35.39
CA PHE A 608 -40.06 17.69 -34.56
C PHE A 608 -41.08 18.80 -34.86
N ALA A 609 -40.63 19.99 -35.29
CA ALA A 609 -41.52 21.03 -35.78
C ALA A 609 -42.16 20.64 -37.12
N TYR A 610 -41.39 20.03 -38.03
CA TYR A 610 -41.86 19.54 -39.33
C TYR A 610 -42.94 18.45 -39.18
N LEU A 611 -42.75 17.47 -38.28
CA LEU A 611 -43.70 16.37 -38.03
C LEU A 611 -45.12 16.83 -37.63
N ARG A 612 -45.22 18.04 -37.04
CA ARG A 612 -46.51 18.62 -36.65
C ARG A 612 -47.25 19.30 -37.81
N THR A 613 -46.56 19.60 -38.91
CA THR A 613 -47.14 20.27 -40.09
C THR A 613 -48.03 19.32 -40.90
N GLN A 614 -48.80 19.87 -41.85
CA GLN A 614 -49.59 19.05 -42.78
C GLN A 614 -48.70 18.21 -43.71
N GLU A 615 -47.53 18.72 -44.07
CA GLU A 615 -46.57 18.06 -44.97
C GLU A 615 -45.76 16.96 -44.25
N GLY A 616 -45.51 17.12 -42.94
CA GLY A 616 -44.79 16.15 -42.10
C GLY A 616 -45.66 15.05 -41.46
N GLY A 617 -46.92 14.90 -41.87
CA GLY A 617 -47.80 13.80 -41.41
C GLY A 617 -48.77 14.13 -40.28
N LYS A 618 -48.82 15.39 -39.81
CA LYS A 618 -49.78 15.89 -38.79
C LYS A 618 -49.79 15.05 -37.50
N ILE A 619 -48.61 14.69 -37.01
CA ILE A 619 -48.42 13.85 -35.83
C ILE A 619 -48.87 14.59 -34.57
N HIS A 620 -49.54 13.88 -33.66
CA HIS A 620 -49.92 14.42 -32.36
C HIS A 620 -48.73 14.40 -31.39
N LEU A 621 -48.15 15.57 -31.09
CA LEU A 621 -46.97 15.70 -30.21
C LEU A 621 -47.35 16.29 -28.84
N GLU A 622 -47.22 15.50 -27.78
CA GLU A 622 -47.38 15.92 -26.38
C GLU A 622 -46.01 16.05 -25.70
N LEU A 623 -45.37 17.21 -25.90
CA LEU A 623 -43.99 17.47 -25.46
C LEU A 623 -43.90 18.38 -24.22
N LEU A 624 -45.03 18.90 -23.74
CA LEU A 624 -45.13 19.80 -22.60
C LEU A 624 -45.60 19.01 -21.36
N PRO A 625 -45.01 19.21 -20.18
CA PRO A 625 -45.47 18.54 -18.97
C PRO A 625 -46.91 18.92 -18.66
N ASN A 626 -47.71 17.92 -18.27
CA ASN A 626 -49.16 17.96 -18.16
C ASN A 626 -49.75 19.33 -17.78
N GLN A 627 -50.53 19.92 -18.69
CA GLN A 627 -51.53 20.97 -18.40
C GLN A 627 -52.73 20.41 -17.59
N GLY A 628 -52.54 19.36 -16.79
CA GLY A 628 -53.59 18.58 -16.13
C GLY A 628 -54.18 19.21 -14.87
N MET A 629 -53.59 20.28 -14.33
CA MET A 629 -54.07 20.91 -13.08
C MET A 629 -54.69 22.31 -13.24
N LEU A 630 -54.78 22.86 -14.46
CA LEU A 630 -55.34 24.20 -14.68
C LEU A 630 -56.59 24.24 -15.58
N ILE A 631 -57.04 23.11 -16.11
CA ILE A 631 -58.25 23.02 -16.96
C ILE A 631 -59.47 22.53 -16.16
N LYS A 632 -59.67 23.02 -14.93
CA LYS A 632 -60.95 22.83 -14.22
C LYS A 632 -61.81 24.08 -14.10
N HIS A 633 -61.38 25.24 -14.63
CA HIS A 633 -62.16 26.48 -14.49
C HIS A 633 -62.20 27.40 -15.71
N HIS A 634 -62.28 26.89 -16.96
CA HIS A 634 -62.79 27.74 -18.04
C HIS A 634 -63.72 26.98 -19.00
N THR A 635 -64.98 27.36 -18.93
CA THR A 635 -66.06 27.05 -19.85
C THR A 635 -65.64 27.32 -21.30
N VAL A 636 -65.95 26.37 -22.17
CA VAL A 636 -65.68 26.34 -23.61
C VAL A 636 -66.19 27.59 -24.31
N THR A 637 -65.29 28.34 -24.97
CA THR A 637 -65.60 29.12 -26.19
C THR A 637 -64.40 29.14 -27.13
N ARG A 638 -64.69 29.19 -28.44
CA ARG A 638 -63.78 29.07 -29.61
C ARG A 638 -62.48 29.89 -29.45
N GLY A 639 -61.34 29.21 -29.23
CA GLY A 639 -60.02 29.85 -29.19
C GLY A 639 -58.84 28.96 -28.74
N ILE A 640 -59.13 27.83 -28.09
CA ILE A 640 -58.14 26.96 -27.42
C ILE A 640 -57.07 26.42 -28.39
N THR A 641 -57.40 26.14 -29.65
CA THR A 641 -56.43 25.59 -30.62
C THR A 641 -55.38 26.59 -31.09
N LYS A 642 -55.62 27.91 -30.97
CA LYS A 642 -54.59 28.93 -31.24
C LYS A 642 -53.60 29.04 -30.07
N GLY A 643 -54.08 28.98 -28.83
CA GLY A 643 -53.23 29.00 -27.63
C GLY A 643 -52.23 27.84 -27.61
N VAL A 644 -52.69 26.62 -27.90
CA VAL A 644 -51.83 25.41 -27.93
C VAL A 644 -50.79 25.42 -29.06
N LYS A 645 -51.04 26.14 -30.16
CA LYS A 645 -50.04 26.34 -31.21
C LYS A 645 -49.01 27.39 -30.81
N GLU A 646 -49.45 28.45 -30.15
CA GLU A 646 -48.59 29.54 -29.69
C GLU A 646 -47.69 29.10 -28.52
N ASP A 647 -48.22 28.34 -27.56
CA ASP A 647 -47.47 27.76 -26.44
C ASP A 647 -46.34 26.84 -26.93
N PHE A 648 -46.61 26.05 -27.96
CA PHE A 648 -45.60 25.19 -28.58
C PHE A 648 -44.53 26.00 -29.33
N ARG A 649 -44.93 27.03 -30.07
CA ARG A 649 -44.00 27.93 -30.75
C ARG A 649 -43.07 28.62 -29.75
N LEU A 650 -43.64 29.14 -28.66
CA LEU A 650 -42.88 29.77 -27.57
C LEU A 650 -41.97 28.77 -26.84
N ALA A 651 -42.40 27.52 -26.66
CA ALA A 651 -41.56 26.46 -26.09
C ALA A 651 -40.38 26.10 -26.99
N MET A 652 -40.62 25.99 -28.31
CA MET A 652 -39.56 25.76 -29.31
C MET A 652 -38.58 26.93 -29.35
N GLU A 653 -39.05 28.18 -29.36
CA GLU A 653 -38.19 29.38 -29.35
C GLU A 653 -37.32 29.47 -28.09
N ARG A 654 -37.91 29.18 -26.92
CA ARG A 654 -37.15 29.06 -25.67
C ARG A 654 -36.10 27.96 -25.75
N GLN A 655 -36.39 26.85 -26.41
CA GLN A 655 -35.44 25.76 -26.52
C GLN A 655 -34.30 26.04 -27.51
N VAL A 656 -34.58 26.74 -28.61
CA VAL A 656 -33.56 27.23 -29.55
C VAL A 656 -32.60 28.19 -28.84
N SER A 657 -33.09 29.02 -27.90
CA SER A 657 -32.22 29.88 -27.09
C SER A 657 -31.21 29.12 -26.20
N ARG A 658 -31.46 27.82 -25.95
CA ARG A 658 -30.59 26.91 -25.19
C ARG A 658 -29.64 26.08 -26.06
N CYS A 659 -29.58 26.32 -27.37
CA CYS A 659 -28.74 25.54 -28.30
C CYS A 659 -27.23 25.58 -27.96
N GLY A 660 -26.79 26.61 -27.23
CA GLY A 660 -25.41 26.75 -26.73
C GLY A 660 -25.11 26.06 -25.40
N GLU A 661 -26.08 25.37 -24.79
CA GLU A 661 -25.85 24.64 -23.53
C GLU A 661 -24.84 23.51 -23.71
N ASN A 662 -24.00 23.30 -22.68
CA ASN A 662 -23.03 22.22 -22.69
C ASN A 662 -23.74 20.86 -22.67
N LEU A 663 -23.58 20.07 -23.73
CA LEU A 663 -24.21 18.76 -23.89
C LEU A 663 -23.94 17.82 -22.70
N MET A 664 -22.75 17.87 -22.09
CA MET A 664 -22.41 17.02 -20.95
C MET A 664 -23.23 17.38 -19.69
N VAL A 665 -23.56 18.66 -19.51
CA VAL A 665 -24.43 19.13 -18.41
C VAL A 665 -25.86 18.64 -18.61
N VAL A 666 -26.35 18.72 -19.86
CA VAL A 666 -27.69 18.26 -20.22
C VAL A 666 -27.81 16.74 -20.05
N LEU A 667 -26.81 15.98 -20.53
CA LEU A 667 -26.74 14.53 -20.36
C LEU A 667 -26.65 14.13 -18.90
N HIS A 668 -25.83 14.81 -18.10
CA HIS A 668 -25.76 14.57 -16.66
C HIS A 668 -27.14 14.73 -16.00
N ARG A 669 -27.84 15.84 -16.28
CA ARG A 669 -29.19 16.09 -15.75
C ARG A 669 -30.19 15.03 -16.18
N PHE A 670 -30.13 14.61 -17.44
CA PHE A 670 -30.95 13.52 -17.98
C PHE A 670 -30.71 12.21 -17.22
N CYS A 671 -29.46 11.79 -17.07
CA CYS A 671 -29.11 10.55 -16.37
C CYS A 671 -29.54 10.54 -14.90
N VAL A 672 -29.48 11.68 -14.21
CA VAL A 672 -29.91 11.81 -12.81
C VAL A 672 -31.43 11.79 -12.68
N ASN A 673 -32.12 12.62 -13.47
CA ASN A 673 -33.58 12.80 -13.35
C ASN A 673 -34.37 11.62 -13.90
N GLU A 674 -33.92 11.01 -14.99
CA GLU A 674 -34.59 9.88 -15.66
C GLU A 674 -34.02 8.52 -15.23
N LYS A 675 -33.21 8.47 -14.17
CA LYS A 675 -32.50 7.25 -13.72
C LYS A 675 -33.41 6.04 -13.61
N ILE A 676 -34.58 6.20 -12.97
CA ILE A 676 -35.54 5.11 -12.74
C ILE A 676 -36.10 4.60 -14.06
N LEU A 677 -36.48 5.52 -14.96
CA LEU A 677 -37.02 5.19 -16.28
C LEU A 677 -35.97 4.46 -17.14
N LEU A 678 -34.72 4.93 -17.10
CA LEU A 678 -33.60 4.28 -17.78
C LEU A 678 -33.39 2.87 -17.26
N LEU A 679 -33.35 2.66 -15.94
CA LEU A 679 -33.19 1.33 -15.34
C LEU A 679 -34.34 0.39 -15.71
N GLN A 680 -35.58 0.87 -15.72
CA GLN A 680 -36.75 0.08 -16.15
C GLN A 680 -36.69 -0.32 -17.63
N THR A 681 -36.11 0.51 -18.49
CA THR A 681 -35.98 0.24 -19.93
C THR A 681 -34.79 -0.69 -20.25
N LEU A 682 -33.84 -0.78 -19.31
CA LEU A 682 -32.62 -1.59 -19.42
C LEU A 682 -32.75 -2.99 -18.79
N ALA A 683 -33.68 -3.16 -17.84
CA ALA A 683 -34.16 -4.46 -17.35
C ALA A 683 -34.95 -5.18 -18.44
#